data_AF-A0A1F9LNA3-F1
#
_entry.id   AF-A0A1F9LNA3-F1
#
_cell.length_a   1.000
_cell.length_b   1.000
_cell.length_c   1.000
_cell.angle_alpha   90.00
_cell.angle_beta   90.00
_cell.angle_gamma   90.00
#
_symmetry.space_group_name_H-M   'P 1'
#
loop_
_entity.id
_entity.type
_entity.pdbx_description
1 polymer ?
#
loop_
_entity_poly.entity_id
_entity_poly.type
_entity_poly.pdbx_seq_one_letter_code
_entity_poly.pdbx_strand_id
1 'polypeptide(L)'
;MPLDRRQRKKNSTSHALLNAATRIFAERGIYQATIDEITANADLGKGTFYKHFSSREELLAMVVHQGFDMLINDLNQEIPLAAPIFQTLLQRHAQFYATHPGYLLIFHQTRGWLTMVNPDSSPIKEEFSRYIKVIANILQLAGPWASFSIEALQAQARFIAGAIAGVLSFELTMGSGFDASETIEKSCSAFSKGLYPSQANAVPFHEQQRDSAATSLLVTGSIKAAARPVENFNWSAEQFIAEADEWLPLLRQDTGLETIRQAVLTRVNQLHFNTYATHDHRHALDLVVVRDCAQAWQGLLHPRSEQLGGFSVLNALMETARGNSHPELSPSFWAEVCHLVRGIEGGSRFHEDKFLSMTEGLSGREAAIARSAELDILGRMMADWMRRYANGMTEETIFQRVERRSAILEELEGNEEDWFDWRWHIRHIARSAATLGRIAFLSDEEAECINRANARNIPFGVTPYYASLFDNDPGKGRDRAIRFQVIPPRSYIDAFAATNQTEGVCDFMLETDTSPIQLITRRYAAIAIFKPYNSCPQICVYCQRNWEINGPLEPHSLAPGNQIEAAIAWLADHPAIHEVLVTGGDPLVLSDSRLKSILDGLAAIPHVERIRIGTRTLGTLPMRFTPALCKLLQSYCIPGRRELCVVTHIEHPYEVTPELAKAANRLRRHGIAVYNQLVYTFYTSRRFESALLRRLLRRCGIDPYYTFYPKGKVELAEYRVPIARLLQEQKEEARLLPGMARTDEAVFNVPGLGKNSLNSSQHRDLIAIRPNGARVYEFHPWEKKIVPQETYVGEDVPILDYLERLAKAGEDPNEYESIWYYY
;
A
#
# COMPACT_ATOMS: atom_id res chain seq x y z
N MET A 1 -53.85 28.87 38.16
CA MET A 1 -54.42 28.11 39.30
C MET A 1 -53.29 27.34 39.99
N PRO A 2 -53.19 27.34 41.33
CA PRO A 2 -52.20 26.51 42.03
C PRO A 2 -52.47 25.02 41.79
N LEU A 3 -51.40 24.23 41.64
CA LEU A 3 -51.49 22.78 41.40
C LEU A 3 -52.20 22.05 42.56
N ASP A 4 -53.16 21.16 42.25
CA ASP A 4 -53.83 20.32 43.25
C ASP A 4 -52.83 19.41 44.00
N ARG A 5 -53.14 19.02 45.24
CA ARG A 5 -52.31 18.21 46.14
C ARG A 5 -51.82 16.92 45.48
N ARG A 6 -52.64 16.28 44.63
CA ARG A 6 -52.26 15.07 43.89
C ARG A 6 -51.19 15.36 42.83
N GLN A 7 -51.31 16.46 42.12
CA GLN A 7 -50.34 16.90 41.11
C GLN A 7 -49.01 17.32 41.75
N ARG A 8 -49.07 18.01 42.91
CA ARG A 8 -47.88 18.36 43.71
C ARG A 8 -47.12 17.13 44.21
N LYS A 9 -47.83 16.12 44.72
CA LYS A 9 -47.22 14.86 45.13
C LYS A 9 -46.63 14.09 43.94
N LYS A 10 -47.34 14.06 42.80
CA LYS A 10 -46.84 13.43 41.56
C LYS A 10 -45.53 14.07 41.09
N ASN A 11 -45.47 15.41 41.06
CA ASN A 11 -44.26 16.13 40.66
C ASN A 11 -43.11 15.89 41.66
N SER A 12 -43.37 15.90 42.96
CA SER A 12 -42.37 15.60 43.99
C SER A 12 -41.78 14.19 43.85
N THR A 13 -42.61 13.18 43.57
CA THR A 13 -42.15 11.80 43.33
C THR A 13 -41.34 11.67 42.03
N SER A 14 -41.75 12.32 40.94
CA SER A 14 -40.95 12.37 39.70
C SER A 14 -39.58 13.01 39.91
N HIS A 15 -39.50 14.10 40.69
CA HIS A 15 -38.21 14.76 40.99
C HIS A 15 -37.30 13.88 41.85
N ALA A 16 -37.86 13.15 42.83
CA ALA A 16 -37.09 12.20 43.64
C ALA A 16 -36.45 11.09 42.77
N LEU A 17 -37.22 10.54 41.82
CA LEU A 17 -36.72 9.54 40.86
C LEU A 17 -35.64 10.10 39.93
N LEU A 18 -35.81 11.33 39.43
CA LEU A 18 -34.80 11.98 38.58
C LEU A 18 -33.48 12.22 39.33
N ASN A 19 -33.54 12.74 40.55
CA ASN A 19 -32.34 12.99 41.35
C ASN A 19 -31.61 11.67 41.71
N ALA A 20 -32.35 10.63 42.09
CA ALA A 20 -31.79 9.32 42.35
C ALA A 20 -31.16 8.72 41.08
N ALA A 21 -31.81 8.85 39.93
CA ALA A 21 -31.28 8.36 38.65
C ALA A 21 -30.01 9.10 38.23
N THR A 22 -29.97 10.43 38.32
CA THR A 22 -28.77 11.22 38.02
C THR A 22 -27.58 10.76 38.87
N ARG A 23 -27.79 10.54 40.17
CA ARG A 23 -26.73 10.05 41.07
C ARG A 23 -26.26 8.65 40.68
N ILE A 24 -27.18 7.72 40.50
CA ILE A 24 -26.83 6.31 40.20
C ILE A 24 -26.18 6.18 38.82
N PHE A 25 -26.62 6.94 37.81
CA PHE A 25 -25.96 6.98 36.51
C PHE A 25 -24.54 7.56 36.59
N ALA A 26 -24.31 8.56 37.44
CA ALA A 26 -22.97 9.11 37.66
C ALA A 26 -22.03 8.14 38.40
N GLU A 27 -22.54 7.38 39.37
CA GLU A 27 -21.72 6.46 40.19
C GLU A 27 -21.46 5.11 39.51
N ARG A 28 -22.46 4.55 38.82
CA ARG A 28 -22.40 3.19 38.24
C ARG A 28 -22.31 3.17 36.71
N GLY A 29 -22.57 4.30 36.06
CA GLY A 29 -22.69 4.38 34.60
C GLY A 29 -24.08 3.96 34.08
N ILE A 30 -24.43 4.45 32.89
CA ILE A 30 -25.74 4.26 32.25
C ILE A 30 -25.97 2.84 31.73
N TYR A 31 -24.97 1.96 31.73
CA TYR A 31 -25.12 0.58 31.28
C TYR A 31 -25.46 -0.36 32.44
N GLN A 32 -24.94 -0.10 33.64
CA GLN A 32 -25.06 -1.00 34.79
C GLN A 32 -26.20 -0.60 35.74
N ALA A 33 -26.54 0.69 35.83
CA ALA A 33 -27.57 1.16 36.74
C ALA A 33 -28.93 0.47 36.51
N THR A 34 -29.63 0.03 37.55
CA THR A 34 -30.92 -0.65 37.42
C THR A 34 -32.09 0.19 37.94
N ILE A 35 -33.32 -0.10 37.48
CA ILE A 35 -34.54 0.55 38.02
C ILE A 35 -34.70 0.27 39.52
N ASP A 36 -34.30 -0.92 39.97
CA ASP A 36 -34.37 -1.30 41.38
C ASP A 36 -33.45 -0.45 42.26
N GLU A 37 -32.22 -0.19 41.82
CA GLU A 37 -31.28 0.68 42.54
C GLU A 37 -31.74 2.14 42.57
N ILE A 38 -32.29 2.64 41.45
CA ILE A 38 -32.82 4.02 41.34
C ILE A 38 -34.01 4.20 42.28
N THR A 39 -34.94 3.26 42.29
CA THR A 39 -36.14 3.34 43.13
C THR A 39 -35.82 3.15 44.60
N ALA A 40 -34.88 2.27 44.95
CA ALA A 40 -34.35 2.12 46.29
C ALA A 40 -33.69 3.41 46.80
N ASN A 41 -32.86 4.08 45.97
CA ASN A 41 -32.23 5.36 46.34
C ASN A 41 -33.22 6.52 46.46
N ALA A 42 -34.39 6.41 45.83
CA ALA A 42 -35.46 7.39 45.96
C ALA A 42 -36.41 7.10 47.14
N ASP A 43 -36.19 6.03 47.92
CA ASP A 43 -37.13 5.51 48.93
C ASP A 43 -38.53 5.22 48.36
N LEU A 44 -38.59 4.63 47.16
CA LEU A 44 -39.82 4.30 46.45
C LEU A 44 -39.83 2.83 46.02
N GLY A 45 -41.02 2.22 46.02
CA GLY A 45 -41.19 0.88 45.44
C GLY A 45 -41.11 0.91 43.91
N LYS A 46 -40.58 -0.17 43.31
CA LYS A 46 -40.44 -0.35 41.84
C LYS A 46 -41.72 -0.05 41.06
N GLY A 47 -42.89 -0.47 41.57
CA GLY A 47 -44.18 -0.20 40.93
C GLY A 47 -44.57 1.28 40.85
N THR A 48 -43.94 2.15 41.65
CA THR A 48 -44.13 3.60 41.58
C THR A 48 -43.38 4.20 40.38
N PHE A 49 -42.24 3.65 39.98
CA PHE A 49 -41.48 4.11 38.80
C PHE A 49 -42.35 4.17 37.54
N TYR A 50 -43.02 3.05 37.24
CA TYR A 50 -43.83 2.88 36.03
C TYR A 50 -45.10 3.76 35.99
N LYS A 51 -45.44 4.46 37.08
CA LYS A 51 -46.50 5.46 37.10
C LYS A 51 -46.04 6.84 36.59
N HIS A 52 -44.73 7.05 36.50
CA HIS A 52 -44.11 8.33 36.16
C HIS A 52 -43.23 8.26 34.91
N PHE A 53 -42.56 7.12 34.66
CA PHE A 53 -41.74 6.88 33.48
C PHE A 53 -42.06 5.49 32.92
N SER A 54 -42.29 5.39 31.63
CA SER A 54 -42.58 4.13 30.94
C SER A 54 -41.35 3.22 30.84
N SER A 55 -40.15 3.79 30.80
CA SER A 55 -38.90 3.04 30.73
C SER A 55 -37.72 3.77 31.39
N ARG A 56 -36.61 3.04 31.55
CA ARG A 56 -35.34 3.58 32.04
C ARG A 56 -34.72 4.55 31.04
N GLU A 57 -34.93 4.33 29.76
CA GLU A 57 -34.48 5.18 28.66
C GLU A 57 -35.24 6.50 28.65
N GLU A 58 -36.56 6.49 28.92
CA GLU A 58 -37.33 7.72 29.11
C GLU A 58 -36.80 8.52 30.30
N LEU A 59 -36.50 7.86 31.43
CA LEU A 59 -35.90 8.51 32.58
C LEU A 59 -34.49 9.05 32.27
N LEU A 60 -33.66 8.30 31.55
CA LEU A 60 -32.34 8.75 31.10
C LEU A 60 -32.44 9.96 30.16
N ALA A 61 -33.41 9.97 29.24
CA ALA A 61 -33.66 11.11 28.37
C ALA A 61 -34.03 12.36 29.19
N MET A 62 -34.84 12.22 30.23
CA MET A 62 -35.17 13.31 31.14
C MET A 62 -33.98 13.78 31.99
N VAL A 63 -33.11 12.87 32.43
CA VAL A 63 -31.85 13.23 33.10
C VAL A 63 -30.94 14.03 32.15
N VAL A 64 -30.79 13.58 30.90
CA VAL A 64 -29.97 14.28 29.90
C VAL A 64 -30.56 15.66 29.56
N HIS A 65 -31.87 15.74 29.40
CA HIS A 65 -32.60 16.99 29.19
C HIS A 65 -32.36 17.97 30.35
N GLN A 66 -32.50 17.53 31.60
CA GLN A 66 -32.24 18.35 32.79
C GLN A 66 -30.80 18.88 32.81
N GLY A 67 -29.82 18.01 32.50
CA GLY A 67 -28.42 18.41 32.41
C GLY A 67 -28.18 19.47 31.34
N PHE A 68 -28.71 19.26 30.13
CA PHE A 68 -28.57 20.23 29.05
C PHE A 68 -29.33 21.53 29.31
N ASP A 69 -30.48 21.49 29.97
CA ASP A 69 -31.21 22.70 30.37
C ASP A 69 -30.38 23.57 31.31
N MET A 70 -29.77 22.97 32.34
CA MET A 70 -28.91 23.70 33.26
C MET A 70 -27.71 24.31 32.53
N LEU A 71 -27.05 23.54 31.65
CA LEU A 71 -25.92 24.02 30.86
C LEU A 71 -26.32 25.12 29.87
N ILE A 72 -27.42 24.93 29.13
CA ILE A 72 -27.91 25.89 28.14
C ILE A 72 -28.35 27.19 28.81
N ASN A 73 -28.98 27.12 29.98
CA ASN A 73 -29.36 28.32 30.75
C ASN A 73 -28.12 29.14 31.14
N ASP A 74 -27.02 28.49 31.50
CA ASP A 74 -25.75 29.17 31.76
C ASP A 74 -25.15 29.75 30.46
N LEU A 75 -25.17 29.00 29.36
CA LEU A 75 -24.65 29.46 28.06
C LEU A 75 -25.44 30.63 27.46
N ASN A 76 -26.74 30.73 27.74
CA ASN A 76 -27.61 31.79 27.23
C ASN A 76 -27.52 33.11 28.02
N GLN A 77 -26.80 33.15 29.15
CA GLN A 77 -26.54 34.43 29.82
C GLN A 77 -25.73 35.35 28.89
N GLU A 78 -25.96 36.66 28.93
CA GLU A 78 -25.31 37.63 28.02
C GLU A 78 -23.79 37.43 27.95
N ILE A 79 -23.27 37.36 26.73
CA ILE A 79 -21.83 37.30 26.45
C ILE A 79 -21.46 38.63 25.77
N PRO A 80 -20.51 39.42 26.32
CA PRO A 80 -20.09 40.66 25.69
C PRO A 80 -19.60 40.41 24.26
N LEU A 81 -20.00 41.26 23.31
CA LEU A 81 -19.60 41.14 21.88
C LEU A 81 -18.08 41.10 21.66
N ALA A 82 -17.30 41.69 22.57
CA ALA A 82 -15.83 41.71 22.53
C ALA A 82 -15.17 40.51 23.25
N ALA A 83 -15.94 39.62 23.88
CA ALA A 83 -15.38 38.50 24.63
C ALA A 83 -14.79 37.43 23.70
N PRO A 84 -13.68 36.77 24.09
CA PRO A 84 -13.16 35.60 23.38
C PRO A 84 -14.18 34.46 23.46
N ILE A 85 -15.00 34.31 22.41
CA ILE A 85 -16.22 33.49 22.47
C ILE A 85 -15.93 32.02 22.80
N PHE A 86 -14.85 31.47 22.23
CA PHE A 86 -14.44 30.10 22.51
C PHE A 86 -13.98 29.90 23.97
N GLN A 87 -13.27 30.88 24.53
CA GLN A 87 -12.84 30.85 25.92
C GLN A 87 -14.03 30.91 26.87
N THR A 88 -14.96 31.81 26.58
CA THR A 88 -16.18 31.98 27.35
C THR A 88 -17.01 30.68 27.35
N LEU A 89 -17.17 30.05 26.19
CA LEU A 89 -17.84 28.77 26.08
C LEU A 89 -17.12 27.69 26.90
N LEU A 90 -15.79 27.50 26.76
CA LEU A 90 -15.08 26.46 27.51
C LEU A 90 -15.15 26.69 29.03
N GLN A 91 -15.01 27.94 29.49
CA GLN A 91 -15.13 28.30 30.91
C GLN A 91 -16.51 27.98 31.48
N ARG A 92 -17.59 28.36 30.78
CA ARG A 92 -18.97 28.05 31.22
C ARG A 92 -19.23 26.55 31.28
N HIS A 93 -18.77 25.80 30.29
CA HIS A 93 -18.89 24.34 30.31
C HIS A 93 -18.13 23.73 31.49
N ALA A 94 -16.89 24.15 31.73
CA ALA A 94 -16.13 23.62 32.84
C ALA A 94 -16.68 24.01 34.20
N GLN A 95 -17.19 25.23 34.35
CA GLN A 95 -17.89 25.64 35.56
C GLN A 95 -19.13 24.77 35.80
N PHE A 96 -19.90 24.46 34.75
CA PHE A 96 -21.02 23.54 34.82
C PHE A 96 -20.58 22.16 35.31
N TYR A 97 -19.54 21.57 34.74
CA TYR A 97 -19.05 20.24 35.18
C TYR A 97 -18.33 20.26 36.53
N ALA A 98 -17.71 21.37 36.92
CA ALA A 98 -17.17 21.53 38.28
C ALA A 98 -18.29 21.55 39.33
N THR A 99 -19.43 22.16 38.99
CA THR A 99 -20.61 22.21 39.86
C THR A 99 -21.43 20.91 39.81
N HIS A 100 -21.46 20.24 38.65
CA HIS A 100 -22.25 19.03 38.41
C HIS A 100 -21.42 17.92 37.72
N PRO A 101 -20.38 17.38 38.37
CA PRO A 101 -19.41 16.48 37.73
C PRO A 101 -20.01 15.18 37.20
N GLY A 102 -21.10 14.70 37.80
CA GLY A 102 -21.80 13.50 37.34
C GLY A 102 -22.30 13.57 35.89
N TYR A 103 -22.65 14.76 35.40
CA TYR A 103 -23.13 14.92 34.02
C TYR A 103 -22.05 14.72 32.97
N LEU A 104 -20.77 14.88 33.32
CA LEU A 104 -19.67 14.66 32.37
C LEU A 104 -19.62 13.19 31.94
N LEU A 105 -19.71 12.26 32.89
CA LEU A 105 -19.78 10.82 32.60
C LEU A 105 -21.08 10.45 31.89
N ILE A 106 -22.22 10.99 32.35
CA ILE A 106 -23.55 10.70 31.78
C ILE A 106 -23.60 11.13 30.31
N PHE A 107 -23.19 12.36 29.98
CA PHE A 107 -23.17 12.82 28.59
C PHE A 107 -22.15 12.06 27.74
N HIS A 108 -20.98 11.71 28.30
CA HIS A 108 -19.98 10.92 27.59
C HIS A 108 -20.52 9.53 27.21
N GLN A 109 -21.03 8.77 28.17
CA GLN A 109 -21.55 7.44 27.93
C GLN A 109 -22.80 7.45 27.04
N THR A 110 -23.66 8.46 27.17
CA THR A 110 -24.88 8.56 26.37
C THR A 110 -24.59 8.85 24.89
N ARG A 111 -23.55 9.64 24.58
CA ARG A 111 -23.09 9.80 23.18
C ARG A 111 -22.60 8.47 22.59
N GLY A 112 -21.83 7.70 23.35
CA GLY A 112 -21.40 6.36 22.93
C GLY A 112 -22.56 5.36 22.83
N TRP A 113 -23.58 5.48 23.68
CA TRP A 113 -24.77 4.64 23.61
C TRP A 113 -25.59 4.93 22.35
N LEU A 114 -25.76 6.20 21.98
CA LEU A 114 -26.48 6.61 20.77
C LEU A 114 -25.91 6.04 19.47
N THR A 115 -24.62 5.70 19.39
CA THR A 115 -24.04 5.05 18.19
C THR A 115 -24.31 3.55 18.14
N MET A 116 -24.72 2.94 19.26
CA MET A 116 -25.03 1.52 19.37
C MET A 116 -26.54 1.23 19.25
N VAL A 117 -27.40 2.26 19.29
CA VAL A 117 -28.86 2.16 19.08
C VAL A 117 -29.26 2.96 17.85
N ASN A 118 -30.47 2.74 17.30
CA ASN A 118 -30.94 3.50 16.13
C ASN A 118 -31.11 4.99 16.51
N PRO A 119 -30.20 5.89 16.08
CA PRO A 119 -30.12 7.25 16.62
C PRO A 119 -31.31 8.11 16.20
N ASP A 120 -31.94 7.81 15.06
CA ASP A 120 -32.90 8.68 14.39
C ASP A 120 -34.26 8.78 15.07
N SER A 121 -34.50 7.98 16.12
CA SER A 121 -35.76 7.95 16.88
C SER A 121 -35.58 8.27 18.38
N SER A 122 -34.37 8.65 18.81
CA SER A 122 -34.08 8.86 20.23
C SER A 122 -34.30 10.32 20.67
N PRO A 123 -35.13 10.59 21.71
CA PRO A 123 -35.30 11.94 22.25
C PRO A 123 -33.98 12.54 22.77
N ILE A 124 -33.00 11.69 23.10
CA ILE A 124 -31.68 12.15 23.54
C ILE A 124 -30.89 12.80 22.38
N LYS A 125 -31.04 12.32 21.14
CA LYS A 125 -30.38 12.94 19.97
C LYS A 125 -30.90 14.36 19.73
N GLU A 126 -32.17 14.59 20.02
CA GLU A 126 -32.80 15.92 19.93
C GLU A 126 -32.17 16.89 20.94
N GLU A 127 -31.87 16.43 22.15
CA GLU A 127 -31.19 17.23 23.18
C GLU A 127 -29.78 17.65 22.79
N PHE A 128 -28.96 16.72 22.25
CA PHE A 128 -27.65 17.07 21.71
C PHE A 128 -27.77 18.06 20.54
N SER A 129 -28.77 17.88 19.68
CA SER A 129 -29.02 18.78 18.56
C SER A 129 -29.43 20.18 19.03
N ARG A 130 -30.26 20.28 20.08
CA ARG A 130 -30.66 21.53 20.74
C ARG A 130 -29.45 22.27 21.29
N TYR A 131 -28.60 21.56 22.02
CA TYR A 131 -27.35 22.09 22.55
C TYR A 131 -26.39 22.61 21.46
N ILE A 132 -26.19 21.87 20.37
CA ILE A 132 -25.35 22.32 19.23
C ILE A 132 -25.92 23.58 18.58
N LYS A 133 -27.26 23.68 18.44
CA LYS A 133 -27.90 24.89 17.90
C LYS A 133 -27.67 26.11 18.79
N VAL A 134 -27.68 25.96 20.12
CA VAL A 134 -27.39 27.06 21.05
C VAL A 134 -25.98 27.58 20.85
N ILE A 135 -24.97 26.70 20.76
CA ILE A 135 -23.59 27.11 20.50
C ILE A 135 -23.47 27.79 19.12
N ALA A 136 -24.12 27.24 18.08
CA ALA A 136 -24.11 27.85 16.76
C ALA A 136 -24.73 29.26 16.74
N ASN A 137 -25.83 29.47 17.47
CA ASN A 137 -26.45 30.80 17.62
C ASN A 137 -25.52 31.77 18.37
N ILE A 138 -24.83 31.31 19.41
CA ILE A 138 -23.84 32.10 20.14
C ILE A 138 -22.68 32.51 19.21
N LEU A 139 -22.20 31.58 18.37
CA LEU A 139 -21.19 31.88 17.36
C LEU A 139 -21.70 32.89 16.33
N GLN A 140 -22.95 32.76 15.86
CA GLN A 140 -23.53 33.69 14.89
C GLN A 140 -23.55 35.14 15.39
N LEU A 141 -23.73 35.33 16.70
CA LEU A 141 -23.72 36.64 17.35
C LEU A 141 -22.29 37.18 17.61
N ALA A 142 -21.25 36.36 17.43
CA ALA A 142 -19.86 36.76 17.59
C ALA A 142 -19.29 37.27 16.24
N GLY A 143 -18.88 38.55 16.21
CA GLY A 143 -18.57 39.33 15.00
C GLY A 143 -17.87 38.63 13.82
N PRO A 144 -16.78 37.85 14.01
CA PRO A 144 -16.07 37.18 12.92
C PRO A 144 -16.87 36.07 12.22
N TRP A 145 -17.92 35.55 12.86
CA TRP A 145 -18.66 34.36 12.42
C TRP A 145 -20.07 34.69 11.90
N ALA A 146 -20.50 35.95 12.03
CA ALA A 146 -21.86 36.38 11.68
C ALA A 146 -22.23 36.17 10.20
N SER A 147 -21.23 36.14 9.31
CA SER A 147 -21.42 35.96 7.86
C SER A 147 -21.42 34.50 7.39
N PHE A 148 -21.18 33.54 8.29
CA PHE A 148 -21.10 32.12 7.94
C PHE A 148 -22.51 31.49 7.85
N SER A 149 -22.64 30.46 6.99
CA SER A 149 -23.92 29.74 6.88
C SER A 149 -24.25 28.96 8.17
N ILE A 150 -25.54 28.68 8.39
CA ILE A 150 -26.00 27.94 9.57
C ILE A 150 -25.36 26.54 9.62
N GLU A 151 -25.11 25.91 8.47
CA GLU A 151 -24.46 24.60 8.38
C GLU A 151 -23.00 24.68 8.84
N ALA A 152 -22.27 25.71 8.41
CA ALA A 152 -20.90 25.96 8.82
C ALA A 152 -20.80 26.26 10.32
N LEU A 153 -21.72 27.07 10.84
CA LEU A 153 -21.81 27.39 12.27
C LEU A 153 -22.13 26.15 13.12
N GLN A 154 -23.03 25.27 12.65
CA GLN A 154 -23.30 24.00 13.34
C GLN A 154 -22.12 23.03 13.27
N ALA A 155 -21.40 22.98 12.15
CA ALA A 155 -20.17 22.18 12.05
C ALA A 155 -19.11 22.67 13.05
N GLN A 156 -18.93 23.99 13.15
CA GLN A 156 -18.04 24.61 14.12
C GLN A 156 -18.51 24.36 15.56
N ALA A 157 -19.80 24.48 15.84
CA ALA A 157 -20.38 24.18 17.16
C ALA A 157 -20.13 22.73 17.58
N ARG A 158 -20.25 21.75 16.66
CA ARG A 158 -19.90 20.34 16.92
C ARG A 158 -18.42 20.16 17.23
N PHE A 159 -17.55 20.84 16.49
CA PHE A 159 -16.12 20.84 16.78
C PHE A 159 -15.83 21.37 18.18
N ILE A 160 -16.40 22.52 18.56
CA ILE A 160 -16.22 23.13 19.88
C ILE A 160 -16.74 22.22 20.99
N ALA A 161 -17.97 21.74 20.88
CA ALA A 161 -18.55 20.80 21.85
C ALA A 161 -17.71 19.51 21.98
N GLY A 162 -17.19 19.00 20.88
CA GLY A 162 -16.30 17.84 20.85
C GLY A 162 -14.97 18.10 21.55
N ALA A 163 -14.34 19.25 21.29
CA ALA A 163 -13.09 19.66 21.93
C ALA A 163 -13.27 19.83 23.45
N ILE A 164 -14.31 20.55 23.88
CA ILE A 164 -14.66 20.75 25.29
C ILE A 164 -14.83 19.40 25.99
N ALA A 165 -15.70 18.54 25.45
CA ALA A 165 -16.00 17.26 26.06
C ALA A 165 -14.80 16.30 26.04
N GLY A 166 -13.97 16.37 25.00
CA GLY A 166 -12.73 15.60 24.90
C GLY A 166 -11.75 15.98 25.99
N VAL A 167 -11.40 17.27 26.10
CA VAL A 167 -10.50 17.80 27.14
C VAL A 167 -10.97 17.38 28.52
N LEU A 168 -12.23 17.65 28.85
CA LEU A 168 -12.78 17.33 30.17
C LEU A 168 -12.85 15.82 30.46
N SER A 169 -13.10 14.98 29.45
CA SER A 169 -13.12 13.52 29.63
C SER A 169 -11.75 12.91 29.91
N PHE A 170 -10.69 13.48 29.31
CA PHE A 170 -9.32 13.05 29.60
C PHE A 170 -8.90 13.46 31.01
N GLU A 171 -9.29 14.65 31.48
CA GLU A 171 -9.04 15.07 32.87
C GLU A 171 -9.65 14.09 33.88
N LEU A 172 -10.91 13.69 33.69
CA LEU A 172 -11.56 12.66 34.52
C LEU A 172 -10.82 11.33 34.52
N THR A 173 -10.30 10.92 33.36
CA THR A 173 -9.63 9.63 33.18
C THR A 173 -8.25 9.61 33.85
N MET A 174 -7.57 10.76 33.87
CA MET A 174 -6.20 10.88 34.37
C MET A 174 -6.13 11.14 35.88
N GLY A 175 -7.24 11.51 36.54
CA GLY A 175 -7.39 11.48 38.00
C GLY A 175 -6.53 12.47 38.80
N SER A 176 -5.85 13.42 38.15
CA SER A 176 -5.03 14.43 38.83
C SER A 176 -5.90 15.58 39.34
N GLY A 177 -5.71 16.00 40.59
CA GLY A 177 -6.39 17.13 41.25
C GLY A 177 -6.11 18.47 40.58
N PHE A 178 -6.75 18.66 39.43
CA PHE A 178 -6.48 19.69 38.43
C PHE A 178 -7.29 20.95 38.70
N ASP A 179 -6.65 22.12 38.63
CA ASP A 179 -7.36 23.40 38.58
C ASP A 179 -7.89 23.63 37.16
N ALA A 180 -9.17 23.32 36.97
CA ALA A 180 -9.86 23.45 35.69
C ALA A 180 -9.75 24.88 35.10
N SER A 181 -9.57 25.91 35.94
CA SER A 181 -9.46 27.30 35.50
C SER A 181 -8.21 27.53 34.63
N GLU A 182 -7.04 27.06 35.09
CA GLU A 182 -5.74 27.43 34.50
C GLU A 182 -5.51 26.78 33.12
N THR A 183 -5.86 25.50 32.96
CA THR A 183 -5.63 24.80 31.69
C THR A 183 -6.66 25.17 30.62
N ILE A 184 -7.87 25.52 31.03
CA ILE A 184 -8.87 26.10 30.14
C ILE A 184 -8.42 27.46 29.64
N GLU A 185 -7.88 28.29 30.52
CA GLU A 185 -7.35 29.60 30.16
C GLU A 185 -6.16 29.49 29.18
N LYS A 186 -5.19 28.59 29.44
CA LYS A 186 -4.05 28.34 28.54
C LYS A 186 -4.47 27.75 27.19
N SER A 187 -5.36 26.75 27.20
CA SER A 187 -5.87 26.10 25.98
C SER A 187 -6.71 27.06 25.14
N CYS A 188 -7.52 27.92 25.76
CA CYS A 188 -8.32 28.91 25.07
C CYS A 188 -7.51 30.12 24.60
N SER A 189 -6.48 30.56 25.33
CA SER A 189 -5.58 31.64 24.90
C SER A 189 -4.79 31.23 23.64
N ALA A 190 -4.31 29.97 23.58
CA ALA A 190 -3.67 29.43 22.39
C ALA A 190 -4.65 29.30 21.20
N PHE A 191 -5.90 28.89 21.46
CA PHE A 191 -6.92 28.69 20.43
C PHE A 191 -7.51 30.00 19.89
N SER A 192 -7.75 31.00 20.75
CA SER A 192 -8.27 32.32 20.36
C SER A 192 -7.27 33.13 19.53
N LYS A 193 -5.96 33.02 19.79
CA LYS A 193 -4.90 33.62 18.95
C LYS A 193 -4.85 33.06 17.52
N GLY A 194 -5.39 31.86 17.28
CA GLY A 194 -5.47 31.25 15.95
C GLY A 194 -6.78 31.50 15.19
N LEU A 195 -7.83 32.00 15.85
CA LEU A 195 -9.18 32.11 15.28
C LEU A 195 -9.75 33.53 15.17
N TYR A 196 -9.08 34.55 15.73
CA TYR A 196 -9.36 35.93 15.36
C TYR A 196 -8.48 36.30 14.16
N PRO A 197 -9.02 36.36 12.93
CA PRO A 197 -8.33 37.13 11.90
C PRO A 197 -8.34 38.57 12.42
N SER A 198 -7.18 39.14 12.67
CA SER A 198 -7.10 40.59 12.89
C SER A 198 -7.78 41.24 11.68
N GLN A 199 -8.85 42.01 11.93
CA GLN A 199 -9.66 42.73 10.95
C GLN A 199 -8.91 43.80 10.13
N ALA A 200 -7.58 43.75 10.10
CA ALA A 200 -6.74 44.57 9.25
C ALA A 200 -6.11 43.66 8.18
N ASN A 201 -6.77 43.57 7.02
CA ASN A 201 -6.21 43.37 5.67
C ASN A 201 -7.17 42.59 4.78
N ALA A 202 -8.31 43.23 4.49
CA ALA A 202 -9.06 42.99 3.27
C ALA A 202 -8.78 44.13 2.29
N VAL A 203 -7.79 43.98 1.38
CA VAL A 203 -7.69 44.75 0.12
C VAL A 203 -6.76 44.01 -0.88
N PRO A 204 -6.81 44.29 -2.20
CA PRO A 204 -7.08 43.29 -3.23
C PRO A 204 -5.88 43.05 -4.17
N PHE A 205 -6.07 42.12 -5.11
CA PHE A 205 -5.21 41.88 -6.28
C PHE A 205 -4.78 43.18 -6.98
N HIS A 206 -3.47 43.49 -7.00
CA HIS A 206 -2.71 43.91 -8.19
C HIS A 206 -1.19 44.09 -7.92
N GLU A 207 -0.41 43.91 -8.99
CA GLU A 207 1.05 43.91 -9.13
C GLU A 207 1.77 45.15 -8.56
N GLN A 208 2.88 44.96 -7.84
CA GLN A 208 4.24 45.35 -8.27
C GLN A 208 5.33 45.12 -7.20
N GLN A 209 6.49 44.72 -7.72
CA GLN A 209 7.84 44.49 -7.21
C GLN A 209 8.42 45.25 -5.99
N ARG A 210 9.30 44.50 -5.28
CA ARG A 210 10.53 44.87 -4.51
C ARG A 210 10.35 45.59 -3.16
N ASP A 211 11.08 45.31 -2.07
CA ASP A 211 12.23 44.44 -1.80
C ASP A 211 12.35 44.26 -0.26
N SER A 212 12.61 43.03 0.19
CA SER A 212 13.81 42.61 0.94
C SER A 212 13.76 42.73 2.48
N ALA A 213 13.77 41.58 3.16
CA ALA A 213 14.60 41.29 4.35
C ALA A 213 14.09 40.09 5.20
N ALA A 214 12.83 39.66 5.08
CA ALA A 214 12.27 38.62 5.97
C ALA A 214 11.77 37.34 5.26
N THR A 215 11.81 37.31 3.93
CA THR A 215 11.32 36.18 3.10
C THR A 215 12.44 35.27 2.58
N SER A 216 13.65 35.32 3.15
CA SER A 216 14.78 34.51 2.63
C SER A 216 14.88 33.10 3.21
N LEU A 217 13.97 32.65 4.07
CA LEU A 217 14.02 31.30 4.67
C LEU A 217 12.79 30.42 4.43
N LEU A 218 11.74 30.92 3.77
CA LEU A 218 10.48 30.16 3.60
C LEU A 218 9.92 30.10 2.18
N VAL A 219 10.56 30.74 1.18
CA VAL A 219 10.09 30.71 -0.23
C VAL A 219 11.28 30.66 -1.20
N THR A 220 12.16 29.68 -1.06
CA THR A 220 13.02 29.11 -2.13
C THR A 220 13.80 27.95 -1.51
N GLY A 221 13.10 27.00 -0.92
CA GLY A 221 13.67 25.73 -0.50
C GLY A 221 13.12 24.66 -1.41
N SER A 222 13.68 24.53 -2.63
CA SER A 222 13.88 23.16 -3.11
C SER A 222 14.61 22.51 -1.95
N ILE A 223 14.03 21.51 -1.28
CA ILE A 223 14.84 20.59 -0.47
C ILE A 223 15.65 19.79 -1.50
N LYS A 224 16.56 20.47 -2.20
CA LYS A 224 17.83 19.88 -2.56
C LYS A 224 18.54 19.84 -1.22
N ALA A 225 18.38 18.72 -0.52
CA ALA A 225 19.50 18.21 0.27
C ALA A 225 20.75 18.50 -0.56
N ALA A 226 21.77 19.14 0.03
CA ALA A 226 23.03 19.33 -0.67
C ALA A 226 23.39 17.96 -1.25
N ALA A 227 23.25 17.80 -2.56
CA ALA A 227 23.53 16.53 -3.19
C ALA A 227 25.00 16.31 -2.88
N ARG A 228 25.29 15.37 -1.98
CA ARG A 228 26.66 14.89 -1.86
C ARG A 228 27.01 14.47 -3.28
N PRO A 229 28.11 15.00 -3.84
CA PRO A 229 28.54 14.55 -5.15
C PRO A 229 28.61 13.03 -5.08
N VAL A 230 28.05 12.39 -6.11
CA VAL A 230 28.11 10.94 -6.31
C VAL A 230 29.45 10.46 -5.77
N GLU A 231 29.45 9.56 -4.78
CA GLU A 231 30.63 8.73 -4.61
C GLU A 231 30.83 8.09 -5.97
N ASN A 232 31.83 8.56 -6.71
CA ASN A 232 32.12 8.09 -8.04
C ASN A 232 31.94 6.58 -8.03
N PHE A 233 31.21 6.01 -9.00
CA PHE A 233 30.99 4.56 -9.13
C PHE A 233 32.30 3.73 -9.28
N ASN A 234 33.44 4.34 -8.98
CA ASN A 234 34.78 3.83 -8.95
C ASN A 234 35.06 3.08 -7.62
N TRP A 235 34.25 2.07 -7.35
CA TRP A 235 34.45 1.14 -6.24
C TRP A 235 35.59 0.18 -6.55
N SER A 236 36.52 0.00 -5.61
CA SER A 236 37.72 -0.82 -5.83
C SER A 236 38.23 -1.48 -4.55
N ALA A 237 39.22 -2.36 -4.71
CA ALA A 237 39.96 -2.95 -3.60
C ALA A 237 40.65 -1.89 -2.72
N GLU A 238 41.20 -0.84 -3.33
CA GLU A 238 41.85 0.27 -2.60
C GLU A 238 40.84 1.03 -1.74
N GLN A 239 39.61 1.23 -2.24
CA GLN A 239 38.54 1.84 -1.47
C GLN A 239 38.15 0.96 -0.28
N PHE A 240 38.01 -0.35 -0.48
CA PHE A 240 37.77 -1.28 0.62
C PHE A 240 38.88 -1.22 1.68
N ILE A 241 40.16 -1.20 1.27
CA ILE A 241 41.29 -1.10 2.20
C ILE A 241 41.24 0.21 2.99
N ALA A 242 40.85 1.33 2.36
CA ALA A 242 40.72 2.61 3.03
C ALA A 242 39.57 2.66 4.05
N GLU A 243 38.47 1.97 3.77
CA GLU A 243 37.28 1.96 4.63
C GLU A 243 37.33 0.91 5.74
N ALA A 244 37.98 -0.23 5.49
CA ALA A 244 38.01 -1.35 6.41
C ALA A 244 39.22 -1.34 7.36
N ASP A 245 39.77 -0.16 7.69
CA ASP A 245 41.02 -0.01 8.47
C ASP A 245 40.96 -0.79 9.80
N GLU A 246 39.82 -0.77 10.50
CA GLU A 246 39.63 -1.53 11.75
C GLU A 246 39.59 -3.05 11.55
N TRP A 247 39.35 -3.52 10.32
CA TRP A 247 39.26 -4.94 9.96
C TRP A 247 40.58 -5.49 9.42
N LEU A 248 41.43 -4.64 8.83
CA LEU A 248 42.71 -5.05 8.23
C LEU A 248 43.62 -5.83 9.21
N PRO A 249 43.76 -5.45 10.49
CA PRO A 249 44.56 -6.23 11.44
C PRO A 249 44.05 -7.65 11.66
N LEU A 250 42.72 -7.86 11.57
CA LEU A 250 42.10 -9.18 11.69
C LEU A 250 42.34 -10.00 10.40
N LEU A 251 42.13 -9.38 9.24
CA LEU A 251 42.27 -10.03 7.93
C LEU A 251 43.73 -10.37 7.57
N ARG A 252 44.70 -9.62 8.10
CA ARG A 252 46.14 -9.82 7.83
C ARG A 252 46.81 -10.85 8.74
N GLN A 253 46.10 -11.44 9.71
CA GLN A 253 46.69 -12.44 10.61
C GLN A 253 47.22 -13.65 9.82
N ASP A 254 48.34 -14.21 10.26
CA ASP A 254 48.93 -15.42 9.67
C ASP A 254 48.49 -16.68 10.45
N THR A 255 47.18 -16.86 10.59
CA THR A 255 46.56 -17.89 11.47
C THR A 255 45.58 -18.82 10.75
N GLY A 256 45.45 -18.69 9.43
CA GLY A 256 44.55 -19.48 8.57
C GLY A 256 43.10 -18.95 8.49
N LEU A 257 42.37 -19.35 7.44
CA LEU A 257 41.04 -18.81 7.10
C LEU A 257 40.02 -18.96 8.25
N GLU A 258 39.97 -20.12 8.91
CA GLU A 258 38.97 -20.38 9.95
C GLU A 258 39.26 -19.63 11.27
N THR A 259 40.52 -19.39 11.60
CA THR A 259 40.89 -18.55 12.74
C THR A 259 40.47 -17.09 12.49
N ILE A 260 40.75 -16.59 11.28
CA ILE A 260 40.32 -15.25 10.85
C ILE A 260 38.80 -15.16 10.83
N ARG A 261 38.10 -16.18 10.32
CA ARG A 261 36.63 -16.24 10.31
C ARG A 261 36.05 -16.04 11.70
N GLN A 262 36.59 -16.75 12.70
CA GLN A 262 36.07 -16.61 14.06
C GLN A 262 36.44 -15.27 14.70
N ALA A 263 37.60 -14.69 14.37
CA ALA A 263 37.95 -13.36 14.81
C ALA A 263 37.00 -12.29 14.24
N VAL A 264 36.69 -12.39 12.93
CA VAL A 264 35.74 -11.50 12.25
C VAL A 264 34.32 -11.68 12.79
N LEU A 265 33.86 -12.92 12.97
CA LEU A 265 32.55 -13.21 13.55
C LEU A 265 32.42 -12.66 14.98
N THR A 266 33.48 -12.79 15.78
CA THR A 266 33.52 -12.19 17.13
C THR A 266 33.41 -10.68 17.07
N ARG A 267 34.12 -10.02 16.15
CA ARG A 267 34.03 -8.57 15.94
C ARG A 267 32.62 -8.14 15.53
N VAL A 268 32.00 -8.82 14.57
CA VAL A 268 30.62 -8.58 14.11
C VAL A 268 29.63 -8.70 15.25
N ASN A 269 29.72 -9.78 16.04
CA ASN A 269 28.85 -10.00 17.19
C ASN A 269 29.05 -8.92 18.27
N GLN A 270 30.29 -8.49 18.50
CA GLN A 270 30.58 -7.42 19.45
C GLN A 270 30.02 -6.08 18.97
N LEU A 271 30.16 -5.75 17.68
CA LEU A 271 29.57 -4.54 17.09
C LEU A 271 28.07 -4.54 17.30
N HIS A 272 27.39 -5.62 16.89
CA HIS A 272 25.95 -5.76 17.04
C HIS A 272 25.49 -5.70 18.50
N PHE A 273 26.19 -6.38 19.42
CA PHE A 273 25.84 -6.35 20.84
C PHE A 273 26.02 -4.95 21.44
N ASN A 274 27.12 -4.27 21.12
CA ASN A 274 27.44 -2.94 21.63
C ASN A 274 26.45 -1.88 21.12
N THR A 275 25.87 -2.05 19.94
CA THR A 275 24.85 -1.16 19.37
C THR A 275 23.64 -0.96 20.28
N TYR A 276 23.29 -1.96 21.11
CA TYR A 276 22.17 -1.87 22.04
C TYR A 276 22.60 -1.66 23.50
N ALA A 277 23.90 -1.45 23.75
CA ALA A 277 24.42 -1.17 25.08
C ALA A 277 24.10 0.28 25.50
N THR A 278 23.99 0.53 26.81
CA THR A 278 23.49 1.78 27.42
C THR A 278 24.30 3.06 27.14
N HIS A 279 25.31 3.02 26.26
CA HIS A 279 26.25 4.11 26.00
C HIS A 279 26.41 4.44 24.50
N ASP A 280 25.62 3.84 23.63
CA ASP A 280 25.65 4.18 22.20
C ASP A 280 24.75 5.37 21.90
N HIS A 281 25.34 6.49 21.47
CA HIS A 281 24.63 7.74 21.14
C HIS A 281 24.27 7.83 19.64
N ARG A 282 24.45 6.76 18.86
CA ARG A 282 24.08 6.71 17.43
C ARG A 282 22.58 6.88 17.20
N HIS A 283 22.21 7.37 16.01
CA HIS A 283 20.80 7.58 15.67
C HIS A 283 20.07 6.23 15.59
N ALA A 284 18.80 6.18 16.01
CA ALA A 284 18.04 4.93 16.12
C ALA A 284 17.95 4.13 14.80
N LEU A 285 18.01 4.82 13.66
CA LEU A 285 18.01 4.18 12.34
C LEU A 285 19.34 3.48 12.02
N ASP A 286 20.47 4.00 12.50
CA ASP A 286 21.78 3.35 12.32
C ASP A 286 21.82 2.03 13.09
N LEU A 287 21.13 1.94 14.23
CA LEU A 287 21.01 0.69 15.00
C LEU A 287 20.35 -0.42 14.17
N VAL A 288 19.36 -0.07 13.33
CA VAL A 288 18.68 -1.02 12.45
C VAL A 288 19.60 -1.49 11.33
N VAL A 289 20.37 -0.57 10.75
CA VAL A 289 21.35 -0.90 9.70
C VAL A 289 22.45 -1.81 10.26
N VAL A 290 23.01 -1.48 11.42
CA VAL A 290 24.04 -2.31 12.07
C VAL A 290 23.53 -3.72 12.34
N ARG A 291 22.30 -3.86 12.86
CA ARG A 291 21.65 -5.17 13.07
C ARG A 291 21.52 -5.96 11.76
N ASP A 292 21.01 -5.33 10.70
CA ASP A 292 20.76 -6.00 9.43
C ASP A 292 22.07 -6.38 8.73
N CYS A 293 23.09 -5.52 8.78
CA CYS A 293 24.45 -5.84 8.33
C CYS A 293 25.09 -6.95 9.16
N ALA A 294 24.86 -7.01 10.47
CA ALA A 294 25.40 -8.08 11.31
C ALA A 294 24.85 -9.44 10.91
N GLN A 295 23.55 -9.51 10.61
CA GLN A 295 22.91 -10.73 10.09
C GLN A 295 23.46 -11.10 8.70
N ALA A 296 23.65 -10.12 7.82
CA ALA A 296 24.29 -10.34 6.52
C ALA A 296 25.70 -10.90 6.67
N TRP A 297 26.55 -10.28 7.50
CA TRP A 297 27.91 -10.76 7.78
C TRP A 297 27.94 -12.18 8.34
N GLN A 298 27.05 -12.50 9.29
CA GLN A 298 26.94 -13.86 9.83
C GLN A 298 26.61 -14.89 8.73
N GLY A 299 25.71 -14.54 7.81
CA GLY A 299 25.39 -15.35 6.64
C GLY A 299 26.59 -15.57 5.72
N LEU A 300 27.31 -14.50 5.37
CA LEU A 300 28.50 -14.55 4.51
C LEU A 300 29.68 -15.32 5.12
N LEU A 301 29.80 -15.31 6.45
CA LEU A 301 30.91 -15.95 7.17
C LEU A 301 30.65 -17.42 7.46
N HIS A 302 29.44 -17.94 7.28
CA HIS A 302 29.14 -19.33 7.61
C HIS A 302 29.75 -20.31 6.57
N PRO A 303 30.52 -21.35 6.94
CA PRO A 303 31.17 -22.25 5.98
C PRO A 303 30.20 -22.93 5.00
N ARG A 304 29.00 -23.34 5.48
CA ARG A 304 27.91 -23.84 4.61
C ARG A 304 27.51 -22.83 3.54
N SER A 305 27.49 -21.54 3.86
CA SER A 305 27.13 -20.50 2.91
C SER A 305 28.15 -20.37 1.79
N GLU A 306 29.45 -20.49 2.10
CA GLU A 306 30.51 -20.52 1.08
C GLU A 306 30.38 -21.72 0.15
N GLN A 307 30.04 -22.90 0.71
CA GLN A 307 29.78 -24.10 -0.07
C GLN A 307 28.58 -23.92 -1.01
N LEU A 308 27.46 -23.40 -0.50
CA LEU A 308 26.24 -23.18 -1.28
C LEU A 308 26.40 -22.05 -2.31
N GLY A 309 27.08 -20.97 -1.96
CA GLY A 309 27.34 -19.82 -2.82
C GLY A 309 28.48 -20.03 -3.83
N GLY A 310 29.31 -21.06 -3.62
CA GLY A 310 30.45 -21.39 -4.48
C GLY A 310 31.57 -20.34 -4.49
N PHE A 311 31.61 -19.47 -3.49
CA PHE A 311 32.60 -18.39 -3.38
C PHE A 311 32.78 -17.98 -1.91
N SER A 312 34.04 -17.84 -1.46
CA SER A 312 34.36 -17.35 -0.12
C SER A 312 34.66 -15.85 -0.16
N VAL A 313 33.68 -15.05 0.30
CA VAL A 313 33.86 -13.60 0.45
C VAL A 313 35.01 -13.33 1.42
N LEU A 314 35.07 -14.04 2.55
CA LEU A 314 36.12 -13.86 3.55
C LEU A 314 37.52 -14.10 2.97
N ASN A 315 37.70 -15.17 2.19
CA ASN A 315 39.00 -15.46 1.57
C ASN A 315 39.41 -14.35 0.59
N ALA A 316 38.48 -13.85 -0.22
CA ALA A 316 38.74 -12.74 -1.13
C ALA A 316 39.16 -11.45 -0.39
N LEU A 317 38.50 -11.12 0.72
CA LEU A 317 38.87 -9.96 1.55
C LEU A 317 40.22 -10.14 2.25
N MET A 318 40.52 -11.34 2.74
CA MET A 318 41.79 -11.68 3.37
C MET A 318 42.96 -11.55 2.38
N GLU A 319 42.84 -12.15 1.21
CA GLU A 319 43.87 -12.11 0.17
C GLU A 319 44.09 -10.67 -0.34
N THR A 320 43.01 -9.91 -0.53
CA THR A 320 43.08 -8.49 -0.87
C THR A 320 43.78 -7.67 0.22
N ALA A 321 43.44 -7.88 1.49
CA ALA A 321 44.07 -7.18 2.62
C ALA A 321 45.58 -7.47 2.72
N ARG A 322 46.03 -8.63 2.21
CA ARG A 322 47.45 -9.05 2.13
C ARG A 322 48.16 -8.55 0.86
N GLY A 323 47.46 -7.82 -0.01
CA GLY A 323 48.01 -7.23 -1.23
C GLY A 323 47.94 -8.13 -2.46
N ASN A 324 47.20 -9.25 -2.41
CA ASN A 324 46.96 -10.07 -3.59
C ASN A 324 45.89 -9.44 -4.47
N SER A 325 46.10 -9.47 -5.79
CA SER A 325 45.17 -8.88 -6.76
C SER A 325 44.07 -9.87 -7.15
N HIS A 326 42.84 -9.37 -7.22
CA HIS A 326 41.65 -10.10 -7.61
C HIS A 326 40.94 -9.40 -8.79
N PRO A 327 41.47 -9.52 -10.02
CA PRO A 327 40.91 -8.86 -11.20
C PRO A 327 39.50 -9.35 -11.57
N GLU A 328 39.09 -10.50 -11.05
CA GLU A 328 37.74 -11.06 -11.23
C GLU A 328 36.67 -10.35 -10.39
N LEU A 329 37.06 -9.59 -9.36
CA LEU A 329 36.12 -8.88 -8.47
C LEU A 329 35.75 -7.52 -9.09
N SER A 330 34.48 -7.39 -9.44
CA SER A 330 33.94 -6.19 -10.10
C SER A 330 33.82 -5.00 -9.14
N PRO A 331 33.69 -3.77 -9.67
CA PRO A 331 33.29 -2.62 -8.85
C PRO A 331 32.02 -2.87 -8.04
N SER A 332 31.06 -3.65 -8.59
CA SER A 332 29.82 -3.99 -7.90
C SER A 332 30.04 -4.90 -6.69
N PHE A 333 31.04 -5.79 -6.72
CA PHE A 333 31.45 -6.56 -5.54
C PHE A 333 32.02 -5.64 -4.46
N TRP A 334 32.93 -4.74 -4.84
CA TRP A 334 33.52 -3.80 -3.89
C TRP A 334 32.50 -2.85 -3.29
N ALA A 335 31.52 -2.40 -4.08
CA ALA A 335 30.41 -1.59 -3.60
C ALA A 335 29.59 -2.31 -2.51
N GLU A 336 29.23 -3.57 -2.72
CA GLU A 336 28.51 -4.37 -1.70
C GLU A 336 29.30 -4.48 -0.39
N VAL A 337 30.59 -4.86 -0.48
CA VAL A 337 31.42 -5.06 0.72
C VAL A 337 31.66 -3.75 1.45
N CYS A 338 31.97 -2.66 0.74
CA CYS A 338 32.18 -1.35 1.37
C CYS A 338 30.91 -0.89 2.11
N HIS A 339 29.73 -1.04 1.51
CA HIS A 339 28.47 -0.73 2.21
C HIS A 339 28.20 -1.66 3.41
N LEU A 340 28.57 -2.94 3.33
CA LEU A 340 28.48 -3.85 4.47
C LEU A 340 29.40 -3.43 5.63
N VAL A 341 30.63 -2.99 5.35
CA VAL A 341 31.57 -2.45 6.34
C VAL A 341 31.04 -1.15 6.94
N ARG A 342 30.65 -0.19 6.10
CA ARG A 342 30.05 1.08 6.56
C ARG A 342 28.83 0.84 7.43
N GLY A 343 27.95 -0.07 7.03
CA GLY A 343 26.71 -0.36 7.74
C GLY A 343 26.93 -1.01 9.10
N ILE A 344 27.84 -2.00 9.21
CA ILE A 344 28.13 -2.67 10.50
C ILE A 344 28.88 -1.74 11.48
N GLU A 345 29.64 -0.77 10.98
CA GLU A 345 30.30 0.26 11.79
C GLU A 345 29.36 1.40 12.20
N GLY A 346 28.15 1.46 11.64
CA GLY A 346 27.18 2.54 11.88
C GLY A 346 27.54 3.85 11.17
N GLY A 347 28.32 3.76 10.09
CA GLY A 347 28.66 4.86 9.20
C GLY A 347 27.64 5.09 8.08
N SER A 348 26.44 4.51 8.14
CA SER A 348 25.39 4.73 7.15
C SER A 348 24.83 6.16 7.26
N ARG A 349 25.03 6.99 6.23
CA ARG A 349 24.66 8.42 6.30
C ARG A 349 23.42 8.81 5.51
N PHE A 350 22.72 7.84 4.90
CA PHE A 350 21.59 8.11 4.00
C PHE A 350 20.34 8.69 4.71
N HIS A 351 20.35 8.78 6.04
CA HIS A 351 19.29 9.37 6.85
C HIS A 351 19.60 10.79 7.35
N GLU A 352 20.88 11.19 7.40
CA GLU A 352 21.33 12.46 8.01
C GLU A 352 20.71 13.69 7.33
N ASP A 353 20.53 13.63 6.01
CA ASP A 353 20.06 14.76 5.20
C ASP A 353 18.54 14.74 4.95
N LYS A 354 17.81 13.70 5.39
CA LYS A 354 16.47 13.43 4.85
C LYS A 354 15.31 14.02 5.66
N PHE A 355 15.38 14.20 6.97
CA PHE A 355 14.32 14.87 7.75
C PHE A 355 14.79 15.21 9.17
N LEU A 356 14.87 16.48 9.54
CA LEU A 356 14.92 16.87 10.95
C LEU A 356 13.54 16.60 11.57
N SER A 357 13.52 15.83 12.65
CA SER A 357 12.31 15.65 13.46
C SER A 357 11.94 16.98 14.08
N MET A 358 10.86 17.60 13.59
CA MET A 358 10.25 18.79 14.17
C MET A 358 9.63 18.50 15.54
N THR A 359 9.51 17.23 15.93
CA THR A 359 8.99 16.79 17.23
C THR A 359 10.05 16.68 18.33
N GLU A 360 11.34 16.82 18.01
CA GLU A 360 12.40 16.65 19.00
C GLU A 360 12.31 17.67 20.14
N GLY A 361 12.38 17.19 21.39
CA GLY A 361 12.25 18.03 22.58
C GLY A 361 10.84 18.55 22.87
N LEU A 362 9.86 18.28 21.99
CA LEU A 362 8.46 18.66 22.20
C LEU A 362 7.68 17.55 22.91
N SER A 363 6.63 17.91 23.64
CA SER A 363 5.69 16.94 24.23
C SER A 363 4.25 17.42 24.14
N GLY A 364 3.29 16.52 24.39
CA GLY A 364 1.87 16.84 24.37
C GLY A 364 1.39 17.43 23.03
N ARG A 365 0.66 18.55 23.08
CA ARG A 365 0.04 19.16 21.90
C ARG A 365 1.03 19.74 20.91
N GLU A 366 2.14 20.33 21.39
CA GLU A 366 3.16 20.92 20.52
C GLU A 366 3.82 19.85 19.66
N ALA A 367 4.18 18.71 20.26
CA ALA A 367 4.65 17.53 19.53
C ALA A 367 3.61 17.04 18.53
N ALA A 368 2.31 17.01 18.88
CA ALA A 368 1.26 16.56 17.97
C ALA A 368 1.09 17.49 16.75
N ILE A 369 1.18 18.82 16.94
CA ILE A 369 1.10 19.79 15.85
C ILE A 369 2.34 19.68 14.95
N ALA A 370 3.53 19.66 15.55
CA ALA A 370 4.78 19.46 14.80
C ALA A 370 4.73 18.15 14.01
N ARG A 371 4.25 17.06 14.62
CA ARG A 371 4.08 15.77 13.94
C ARG A 371 3.09 15.86 12.79
N SER A 372 1.95 16.54 12.95
CA SER A 372 0.99 16.72 11.85
C SER A 372 1.62 17.49 10.69
N ALA A 373 2.39 18.55 10.98
CA ALA A 373 3.09 19.31 9.96
C ALA A 373 4.16 18.47 9.24
N GLU A 374 4.90 17.60 9.95
CA GLU A 374 5.82 16.63 9.33
C GLU A 374 5.08 15.70 8.38
N LEU A 375 3.92 15.17 8.80
CA LEU A 375 3.10 14.28 7.98
C LEU A 375 2.57 14.99 6.73
N ASP A 376 2.24 16.28 6.81
CA ASP A 376 1.87 17.08 5.65
C ASP A 376 3.04 17.27 4.68
N ILE A 377 4.27 17.45 5.18
CA ILE A 377 5.47 17.51 4.34
C ILE A 377 5.70 16.15 3.66
N LEU A 378 5.61 15.04 4.40
CA LEU A 378 5.71 13.69 3.84
C LEU A 378 4.63 13.42 2.79
N GLY A 379 3.40 13.88 3.04
CA GLY A 379 2.29 13.78 2.10
C GLY A 379 2.54 14.56 0.81
N ARG A 380 3.07 15.79 0.92
CA ARG A 380 3.49 16.59 -0.25
C ARG A 380 4.63 15.90 -1.00
N MET A 381 5.68 15.47 -0.31
CA MET A 381 6.80 14.75 -0.91
C MET A 381 6.32 13.53 -1.72
N MET A 382 5.45 12.69 -1.14
CA MET A 382 4.85 11.56 -1.84
C MET A 382 4.07 11.99 -3.09
N ALA A 383 3.29 13.07 -2.99
CA ALA A 383 2.54 13.59 -4.14
C ALA A 383 3.46 14.12 -5.24
N ASP A 384 4.54 14.81 -4.89
CA ASP A 384 5.54 15.36 -5.81
C ASP A 384 6.24 14.25 -6.59
N TRP A 385 6.64 13.19 -5.88
CA TRP A 385 7.19 11.97 -6.47
C TRP A 385 6.23 11.31 -7.47
N MET A 386 4.98 11.09 -7.05
CA MET A 386 3.97 10.47 -7.93
C MET A 386 3.65 11.35 -9.15
N ARG A 387 3.74 12.68 -9.04
CA ARG A 387 3.49 13.62 -10.14
C ARG A 387 4.53 13.53 -11.28
N ARG A 388 5.69 12.92 -11.05
CA ARG A 388 6.70 12.65 -12.09
C ARG A 388 6.20 11.68 -13.17
N TYR A 389 5.19 10.87 -12.88
CA TYR A 389 4.73 9.81 -13.76
C TYR A 389 3.44 10.16 -14.49
N ALA A 390 3.46 9.99 -15.81
CA ALA A 390 2.24 10.00 -16.61
C ALA A 390 1.33 8.83 -16.20
N ASN A 391 0.02 9.07 -16.20
CA ASN A 391 -0.96 8.03 -15.93
C ASN A 391 -2.16 8.16 -16.88
N GLY A 392 -2.87 7.06 -17.11
CA GLY A 392 -3.92 6.99 -18.13
C GLY A 392 -5.22 7.71 -17.77
N MET A 393 -5.31 8.34 -16.60
CA MET A 393 -6.50 8.99 -16.08
C MET A 393 -6.42 10.53 -16.10
N THR A 394 -5.35 11.12 -16.63
CA THR A 394 -5.24 12.58 -16.82
C THR A 394 -6.04 13.02 -18.05
N GLU A 395 -6.53 14.27 -18.04
CA GLU A 395 -7.29 14.82 -19.17
C GLU A 395 -6.46 14.82 -20.47
N GLU A 396 -5.18 15.21 -20.37
CA GLU A 396 -4.26 15.21 -21.52
C GLU A 396 -4.10 13.82 -22.13
N THR A 397 -3.83 12.80 -21.30
CA THR A 397 -3.64 11.42 -21.79
C THR A 397 -4.92 10.83 -22.37
N ILE A 398 -6.08 11.14 -21.76
CA ILE A 398 -7.38 10.71 -22.28
C ILE A 398 -7.63 11.32 -23.66
N PHE A 399 -7.42 12.63 -23.82
CA PHE A 399 -7.62 13.32 -25.09
C PHE A 399 -6.72 12.74 -26.19
N GLN A 400 -5.42 12.57 -25.91
CA GLN A 400 -4.47 11.97 -26.86
C GLN A 400 -4.87 10.56 -27.29
N ARG A 401 -5.46 9.76 -26.40
CA ARG A 401 -5.93 8.41 -26.71
C ARG A 401 -7.20 8.40 -27.54
N VAL A 402 -8.07 9.40 -27.40
CA VAL A 402 -9.23 9.56 -28.29
C VAL A 402 -8.76 9.82 -29.72
N GLU A 403 -7.78 10.71 -29.91
CA GLU A 403 -7.21 10.97 -31.24
C GLU A 403 -6.59 9.71 -31.86
N ARG A 404 -5.78 8.96 -31.08
CA ARG A 404 -5.17 7.71 -31.55
C ARG A 404 -6.21 6.66 -31.87
N ARG A 405 -7.24 6.50 -31.04
CA ARG A 405 -8.35 5.61 -31.31
C ARG A 405 -9.00 5.93 -32.66
N SER A 406 -9.29 7.20 -32.93
CA SER A 406 -9.88 7.63 -34.21
C SER A 406 -8.97 7.26 -35.39
N ALA A 407 -7.66 7.51 -35.27
CA ALA A 407 -6.69 7.13 -36.31
C ALA A 407 -6.61 5.61 -36.52
N ILE A 408 -6.65 4.82 -35.44
CA ILE A 408 -6.66 3.35 -35.52
C ILE A 408 -7.94 2.85 -36.20
N LEU A 409 -9.09 3.45 -35.89
CA LEU A 409 -10.35 3.10 -36.55
C LEU A 409 -10.32 3.44 -38.04
N GLU A 410 -9.82 4.60 -38.42
CA GLU A 410 -9.66 5.00 -39.82
C GLU A 410 -8.74 4.03 -40.58
N GLU A 411 -7.57 3.73 -40.03
CA GLU A 411 -6.57 2.84 -40.65
C GLU A 411 -7.07 1.40 -40.83
N LEU A 412 -7.91 0.92 -39.91
CA LEU A 412 -8.46 -0.42 -39.91
C LEU A 412 -9.88 -0.50 -40.49
N GLU A 413 -10.36 0.58 -41.12
CA GLU A 413 -11.70 0.66 -41.72
C GLU A 413 -12.83 0.32 -40.72
N GLY A 414 -12.64 0.64 -39.44
CA GLY A 414 -13.59 0.42 -38.35
C GLY A 414 -14.37 1.67 -37.97
N ASN A 415 -15.43 1.49 -37.19
CA ASN A 415 -16.21 2.59 -36.61
C ASN A 415 -16.21 2.57 -35.07
N GLU A 416 -16.88 3.54 -34.46
CA GLU A 416 -16.96 3.66 -33.01
C GLU A 416 -17.58 2.43 -32.31
N GLU A 417 -18.55 1.76 -32.92
CA GLU A 417 -19.16 0.54 -32.39
C GLU A 417 -18.17 -0.64 -32.42
N ASP A 418 -17.38 -0.74 -33.50
CA ASP A 418 -16.33 -1.75 -33.64
C ASP A 418 -15.31 -1.65 -32.50
N TRP A 419 -14.93 -0.44 -32.09
CA TRP A 419 -13.99 -0.25 -30.98
C TRP A 419 -14.49 -0.88 -29.68
N PHE A 420 -15.80 -0.88 -29.44
CA PHE A 420 -16.40 -1.48 -28.24
C PHE A 420 -16.77 -2.96 -28.42
N ASP A 421 -16.63 -3.52 -29.64
CA ASP A 421 -16.66 -4.96 -29.86
C ASP A 421 -15.28 -5.57 -29.64
N TRP A 422 -15.12 -6.29 -28.54
CA TRP A 422 -13.87 -7.00 -28.25
C TRP A 422 -13.45 -7.98 -29.36
N ARG A 423 -14.40 -8.53 -30.14
CA ARG A 423 -14.08 -9.44 -31.24
C ARG A 423 -13.43 -8.71 -32.41
N TRP A 424 -13.72 -7.42 -32.60
CA TRP A 424 -13.06 -6.60 -33.62
C TRP A 424 -11.57 -6.45 -33.30
N HIS A 425 -11.23 -6.15 -32.04
CA HIS A 425 -9.82 -6.09 -31.60
C HIS A 425 -9.08 -7.41 -31.80
N ILE A 426 -9.76 -8.52 -31.52
CA ILE A 426 -9.21 -9.87 -31.72
C ILE A 426 -8.91 -10.17 -33.19
N ARG A 427 -9.78 -9.74 -34.12
CA ARG A 427 -9.55 -9.89 -35.57
C ARG A 427 -8.38 -9.05 -36.07
N HIS A 428 -8.08 -7.93 -35.40
CA HIS A 428 -7.08 -6.95 -35.81
C HIS A 428 -5.83 -6.94 -34.90
N ILE A 429 -5.52 -8.05 -34.22
CA ILE A 429 -4.26 -8.16 -33.47
C ILE A 429 -3.08 -7.97 -34.43
N ALA A 430 -2.24 -6.97 -34.13
CA ALA A 430 -1.00 -6.75 -34.86
C ALA A 430 0.04 -7.80 -34.46
N ARG A 431 0.59 -8.53 -35.45
CA ARG A 431 1.49 -9.67 -35.27
C ARG A 431 2.90 -9.46 -35.85
N SER A 432 3.14 -8.32 -36.48
CA SER A 432 4.43 -7.95 -37.08
C SER A 432 4.66 -6.44 -37.01
N ALA A 433 5.90 -6.01 -37.22
CA ALA A 433 6.27 -4.60 -37.29
C ALA A 433 5.42 -3.85 -38.33
N ALA A 434 5.22 -4.47 -39.50
CA ALA A 434 4.40 -3.89 -40.57
C ALA A 434 2.94 -3.67 -40.12
N THR A 435 2.32 -4.65 -39.45
CA THR A 435 0.93 -4.50 -39.00
C THR A 435 0.78 -3.56 -37.82
N LEU A 436 1.73 -3.53 -36.87
CA LEU A 436 1.69 -2.62 -35.74
C LEU A 436 1.99 -1.18 -36.16
N GLY A 437 2.95 -0.99 -37.08
CA GLY A 437 3.33 0.30 -37.63
C GLY A 437 2.21 1.04 -38.38
N ARG A 438 1.16 0.32 -38.82
CA ARG A 438 -0.06 0.94 -39.36
C ARG A 438 -0.84 1.70 -38.29
N ILE A 439 -0.92 1.15 -37.08
CA ILE A 439 -1.83 1.61 -36.01
C ILE A 439 -1.12 2.28 -34.83
N ALA A 440 0.21 2.26 -34.82
CA ALA A 440 1.03 2.93 -33.81
C ALA A 440 2.39 3.33 -34.40
N PHE A 441 2.94 4.45 -33.92
CA PHE A 441 4.30 4.84 -34.27
C PHE A 441 5.33 3.88 -33.67
N LEU A 442 6.27 3.41 -34.50
CA LEU A 442 7.40 2.56 -34.11
C LEU A 442 8.71 3.23 -34.50
N SER A 443 9.71 3.17 -33.63
CA SER A 443 11.08 3.50 -34.02
C SER A 443 11.68 2.41 -34.92
N ASP A 444 12.73 2.75 -35.65
CA ASP A 444 13.46 1.77 -36.48
C ASP A 444 13.98 0.60 -35.65
N GLU A 445 14.44 0.86 -34.43
CA GLU A 445 14.91 -0.16 -33.50
C GLU A 445 13.78 -1.09 -33.05
N GLU A 446 12.61 -0.54 -32.73
CA GLU A 446 11.44 -1.33 -32.33
C GLU A 446 10.95 -2.22 -33.48
N ALA A 447 10.84 -1.65 -34.69
CA ALA A 447 10.45 -2.39 -35.88
C ALA A 447 11.43 -3.54 -36.17
N GLU A 448 12.74 -3.27 -36.08
CA GLU A 448 13.79 -4.29 -36.26
C GLU A 448 13.73 -5.39 -35.17
N CYS A 449 13.50 -5.02 -33.91
CA CYS A 449 13.36 -6.00 -32.83
C CYS A 449 12.14 -6.91 -33.06
N ILE A 450 11.00 -6.36 -33.49
CA ILE A 450 9.80 -7.15 -33.80
C ILE A 450 10.08 -8.09 -34.99
N ASN A 451 10.71 -7.60 -36.06
CA ASN A 451 11.05 -8.42 -37.22
C ASN A 451 11.99 -9.57 -36.84
N ARG A 452 13.01 -9.30 -36.00
CA ARG A 452 13.94 -10.32 -35.50
C ARG A 452 13.31 -11.33 -34.55
N ALA A 453 12.33 -10.89 -33.75
CA ALA A 453 11.53 -11.78 -32.91
C ALA A 453 10.68 -12.73 -33.78
N ASN A 454 9.95 -12.19 -34.76
CA ASN A 454 9.16 -12.98 -35.70
C ASN A 454 10.02 -13.97 -36.50
N ALA A 455 11.19 -13.54 -37.00
CA ALA A 455 12.11 -14.42 -37.75
C ALA A 455 12.64 -15.62 -36.94
N ARG A 456 12.56 -15.55 -35.60
CA ARG A 456 12.96 -16.61 -34.68
C ARG A 456 11.78 -17.34 -34.03
N ASN A 457 10.56 -17.11 -34.53
CA ASN A 457 9.31 -17.63 -33.96
C ASN A 457 9.13 -17.26 -32.47
N ILE A 458 9.66 -16.12 -32.04
CA ILE A 458 9.35 -15.58 -30.72
C ILE A 458 7.93 -15.00 -30.78
N PRO A 459 7.01 -15.44 -29.90
CA PRO A 459 5.62 -15.00 -29.89
C PRO A 459 5.50 -13.47 -29.76
N PHE A 460 4.70 -12.86 -30.62
CA PHE A 460 4.43 -11.42 -30.60
C PHE A 460 2.97 -11.13 -30.99
N GLY A 461 2.33 -10.19 -30.31
CA GLY A 461 0.96 -9.80 -30.58
C GLY A 461 0.51 -8.63 -29.74
N VAL A 462 -0.07 -7.60 -30.36
CA VAL A 462 -0.60 -6.39 -29.70
C VAL A 462 -2.03 -6.12 -30.18
N THR A 463 -2.97 -5.88 -29.27
CA THR A 463 -4.35 -5.52 -29.64
C THR A 463 -4.41 -4.06 -30.10
N PRO A 464 -5.37 -3.67 -30.97
CA PRO A 464 -5.55 -2.26 -31.32
C PRO A 464 -5.80 -1.36 -30.11
N TYR A 465 -6.56 -1.85 -29.12
CA TYR A 465 -6.74 -1.14 -27.86
C TYR A 465 -5.40 -0.84 -27.15
N TYR A 466 -4.52 -1.83 -27.00
CA TYR A 466 -3.25 -1.61 -26.30
C TYR A 466 -2.27 -0.78 -27.14
N ALA A 467 -2.32 -0.91 -28.47
CA ALA A 467 -1.58 -0.04 -29.39
C ALA A 467 -1.97 1.44 -29.22
N SER A 468 -3.24 1.75 -28.90
CA SER A 468 -3.65 3.14 -28.61
C SER A 468 -2.97 3.75 -27.38
N LEU A 469 -2.37 2.93 -26.51
CA LEU A 469 -1.61 3.40 -25.36
C LEU A 469 -0.20 3.88 -25.76
N PHE A 470 0.24 3.62 -26.99
CA PHE A 470 1.54 4.03 -27.50
C PHE A 470 1.49 5.51 -27.87
N ASP A 471 2.45 6.27 -27.37
CA ASP A 471 2.67 7.66 -27.74
C ASP A 471 3.36 7.75 -29.11
N ASN A 472 3.01 8.81 -29.86
CA ASN A 472 3.60 9.11 -31.17
C ASN A 472 5.05 9.63 -31.06
N ASP A 473 5.53 9.89 -29.84
CA ASP A 473 6.87 10.37 -29.54
C ASP A 473 7.49 9.50 -28.42
N PRO A 474 7.97 8.29 -28.76
CA PRO A 474 8.55 7.37 -27.78
C PRO A 474 9.78 7.95 -27.07
N GLY A 475 10.45 8.94 -27.69
CA GLY A 475 11.62 9.63 -27.12
C GLY A 475 11.31 10.38 -25.82
N LYS A 476 10.05 10.78 -25.59
CA LYS A 476 9.59 11.36 -24.31
C LYS A 476 9.47 10.34 -23.18
N GLY A 477 9.50 9.05 -23.49
CA GLY A 477 9.54 7.96 -22.51
C GLY A 477 8.29 7.78 -21.63
N ARG A 478 7.17 8.46 -21.91
CA ARG A 478 5.93 8.38 -21.09
C ARG A 478 5.28 7.00 -21.14
N ASP A 479 5.34 6.35 -22.31
CA ASP A 479 4.79 5.04 -22.58
C ASP A 479 5.86 3.94 -22.62
N ARG A 480 7.09 4.25 -22.20
CA ARG A 480 8.23 3.32 -22.17
C ARG A 480 7.83 1.99 -21.54
N ALA A 481 7.24 2.03 -20.34
CA ALA A 481 6.79 0.84 -19.65
C ALA A 481 5.71 0.06 -20.43
N ILE A 482 4.88 0.71 -21.25
CA ILE A 482 3.87 0.04 -22.07
C ILE A 482 4.51 -0.74 -23.20
N ARG A 483 5.47 -0.11 -23.90
CA ARG A 483 6.19 -0.69 -25.04
C ARG A 483 7.03 -1.89 -24.64
N PHE A 484 7.82 -1.79 -23.56
CA PHE A 484 8.66 -2.89 -23.07
C PHE A 484 7.88 -4.12 -22.59
N GLN A 485 6.58 -3.98 -22.32
CA GLN A 485 5.74 -5.11 -21.97
C GLN A 485 5.36 -5.98 -23.16
N VAL A 486 5.46 -5.48 -24.40
CA VAL A 486 5.03 -6.19 -25.62
C VAL A 486 6.06 -6.21 -26.75
N ILE A 487 7.01 -5.27 -26.78
CA ILE A 487 8.12 -5.24 -27.74
C ILE A 487 9.33 -5.89 -27.07
N PRO A 488 9.80 -7.06 -27.55
CA PRO A 488 10.94 -7.74 -26.94
C PRO A 488 12.24 -6.97 -27.25
N PRO A 489 13.09 -6.67 -26.25
CA PRO A 489 14.37 -6.04 -26.49
C PRO A 489 15.34 -7.00 -27.17
N ARG A 490 16.38 -6.45 -27.80
CA ARG A 490 17.42 -7.25 -28.48
C ARG A 490 18.07 -8.30 -27.57
N SER A 491 18.35 -7.93 -26.32
CA SER A 491 18.91 -8.81 -25.29
C SER A 491 18.04 -10.04 -25.05
N TYR A 492 16.72 -9.85 -24.93
CA TYR A 492 15.73 -10.92 -24.77
C TYR A 492 15.75 -11.85 -25.98
N ILE A 493 15.71 -11.28 -27.19
CA ILE A 493 15.69 -12.06 -28.44
C ILE A 493 16.96 -12.92 -28.57
N ASP A 494 18.13 -12.33 -28.29
CA ASP A 494 19.41 -13.01 -28.42
C ASP A 494 19.59 -14.09 -27.33
N ALA A 495 19.18 -13.81 -26.09
CA ALA A 495 19.18 -14.80 -25.01
C ALA A 495 18.19 -15.95 -25.24
N PHE A 496 16.98 -15.64 -25.71
CA PHE A 496 15.97 -16.66 -26.05
C PHE A 496 16.42 -17.54 -27.21
N ALA A 497 17.15 -16.98 -28.19
CA ALA A 497 17.74 -17.76 -29.26
C ALA A 497 18.85 -18.72 -28.76
N ALA A 498 19.62 -18.30 -27.76
CA ALA A 498 20.72 -19.07 -27.21
C ALA A 498 20.29 -20.32 -26.43
N THR A 499 19.05 -20.37 -25.92
CA THR A 499 18.52 -21.56 -25.20
C THR A 499 18.12 -22.71 -26.13
N ASN A 500 18.26 -22.54 -27.45
CA ASN A 500 17.86 -23.50 -28.50
C ASN A 500 16.40 -23.98 -28.39
N GLN A 501 15.54 -23.28 -27.64
CA GLN A 501 14.15 -23.69 -27.38
C GLN A 501 14.03 -25.16 -26.91
N THR A 502 15.04 -25.66 -26.18
CA THR A 502 14.98 -27.04 -25.67
C THR A 502 13.87 -27.17 -24.63
N GLU A 503 13.01 -28.18 -24.79
CA GLU A 503 11.88 -28.42 -23.88
C GLU A 503 12.35 -28.44 -22.42
N GLY A 504 11.68 -27.67 -21.56
CA GLY A 504 11.96 -27.60 -20.13
C GLY A 504 12.96 -26.52 -19.69
N VAL A 505 13.86 -26.03 -20.56
CA VAL A 505 14.90 -25.04 -20.19
C VAL A 505 14.31 -23.71 -19.73
N CYS A 506 13.11 -23.37 -20.19
CA CYS A 506 12.41 -22.13 -19.85
C CYS A 506 11.28 -22.31 -18.82
N ASP A 507 11.04 -23.52 -18.30
CA ASP A 507 10.06 -23.79 -17.23
C ASP A 507 10.66 -23.54 -15.84
N PHE A 508 11.01 -22.27 -15.57
CA PHE A 508 11.61 -21.84 -14.30
C PHE A 508 10.81 -22.27 -13.05
N MET A 509 9.50 -22.45 -13.17
CA MET A 509 8.64 -22.81 -12.04
C MET A 509 8.47 -24.32 -11.84
N LEU A 510 9.06 -25.14 -12.72
CA LEU A 510 8.87 -26.58 -12.77
C LEU A 510 7.37 -26.93 -12.78
N GLU A 511 6.58 -26.21 -13.59
CA GLU A 511 5.14 -26.49 -13.75
C GLU A 511 4.91 -27.88 -14.33
N THR A 512 5.86 -28.40 -15.11
CA THR A 512 5.86 -29.77 -15.64
C THR A 512 6.00 -30.80 -14.52
N ASP A 513 6.99 -30.65 -13.62
CA ASP A 513 7.23 -31.58 -12.51
C ASP A 513 6.13 -31.52 -11.44
N THR A 514 5.39 -30.42 -11.40
CA THR A 514 4.27 -30.21 -10.46
C THR A 514 2.90 -30.44 -11.12
N SER A 515 2.87 -31.18 -12.24
CA SER A 515 1.66 -31.49 -13.01
C SER A 515 1.20 -32.95 -12.83
N PRO A 516 0.27 -33.25 -11.91
CA PRO A 516 -0.19 -34.62 -11.67
C PRO A 516 -1.05 -35.21 -12.81
N ILE A 517 -1.68 -34.36 -13.60
CA ILE A 517 -2.43 -34.70 -14.81
C ILE A 517 -2.36 -33.51 -15.77
N GLN A 518 -2.53 -33.76 -17.07
CA GLN A 518 -2.60 -32.71 -18.08
C GLN A 518 -3.51 -31.56 -17.64
N LEU A 519 -3.07 -30.33 -17.95
CA LEU A 519 -3.74 -29.06 -17.63
C LEU A 519 -3.75 -28.68 -16.14
N ILE A 520 -3.28 -29.52 -15.21
CA ILE A 520 -3.28 -29.23 -13.77
C ILE A 520 -1.87 -29.01 -13.28
N THR A 521 -1.64 -27.93 -12.53
CA THR A 521 -0.43 -27.75 -11.72
C THR A 521 -0.82 -27.65 -10.25
N ARG A 522 -0.20 -28.43 -9.37
CA ARG A 522 -0.47 -28.44 -7.93
C ARG A 522 0.82 -28.33 -7.13
N ARG A 523 0.99 -27.18 -6.48
CA ARG A 523 2.11 -26.88 -5.56
C ARG A 523 1.69 -26.63 -4.11
N TYR A 524 0.39 -26.45 -3.88
CA TYR A 524 -0.16 -26.14 -2.56
C TYR A 524 -1.21 -27.18 -2.18
N ALA A 525 -1.38 -27.39 -0.87
CA ALA A 525 -2.31 -28.39 -0.36
C ALA A 525 -3.74 -28.17 -0.85
N ALA A 526 -4.23 -26.92 -0.77
CA ALA A 526 -5.63 -26.56 -0.99
C ALA A 526 -5.92 -25.82 -2.31
N ILE A 527 -4.91 -25.61 -3.17
CA ILE A 527 -5.06 -24.82 -4.40
C ILE A 527 -4.48 -25.60 -5.58
N ALA A 528 -5.23 -25.66 -6.68
CA ALA A 528 -4.75 -26.15 -7.96
C ALA A 528 -4.86 -25.07 -9.05
N ILE A 529 -3.93 -25.09 -9.99
CA ILE A 529 -3.97 -24.29 -11.21
C ILE A 529 -4.56 -25.17 -12.31
N PHE A 530 -5.57 -24.67 -13.01
CA PHE A 530 -6.17 -25.31 -14.17
C PHE A 530 -5.92 -24.48 -15.42
N LYS A 531 -5.28 -25.06 -16.43
CA LYS A 531 -4.82 -24.40 -17.66
C LYS A 531 -5.59 -24.88 -18.90
N PRO A 532 -6.90 -24.60 -19.04
CA PRO A 532 -7.67 -25.07 -20.20
C PRO A 532 -7.32 -24.33 -21.50
N TYR A 533 -6.64 -23.19 -21.43
CA TYR A 533 -6.36 -22.35 -22.58
C TYR A 533 -4.95 -21.74 -22.52
N ASN A 534 -4.10 -22.05 -23.51
CA ASN A 534 -2.68 -21.69 -23.55
C ASN A 534 -2.36 -20.61 -24.60
N SER A 535 -3.16 -19.55 -24.65
CA SER A 535 -2.83 -18.38 -25.46
C SER A 535 -3.43 -17.09 -24.90
N CYS A 536 -2.96 -15.94 -25.36
CA CYS A 536 -3.39 -14.61 -24.94
C CYS A 536 -3.77 -13.76 -26.17
N PRO A 537 -4.59 -12.70 -26.01
CA PRO A 537 -4.87 -11.78 -27.12
C PRO A 537 -3.68 -10.83 -27.36
N GLN A 538 -2.82 -10.67 -26.37
CA GLN A 538 -1.61 -9.88 -26.37
C GLN A 538 -0.50 -10.65 -25.66
N ILE A 539 0.70 -10.64 -26.22
CA ILE A 539 1.84 -11.38 -25.66
C ILE A 539 2.68 -10.46 -24.78
N CYS A 540 2.89 -10.88 -23.54
CA CYS A 540 3.74 -10.17 -22.59
C CYS A 540 5.18 -10.68 -22.75
N VAL A 541 6.17 -9.79 -22.92
CA VAL A 541 7.58 -10.21 -23.05
C VAL A 541 8.06 -10.94 -21.80
N TYR A 542 7.68 -10.44 -20.62
CA TYR A 542 8.05 -10.97 -19.32
C TYR A 542 7.16 -12.16 -18.86
N CYS A 543 6.49 -12.83 -19.80
CA CYS A 543 5.57 -13.93 -19.50
C CYS A 543 6.30 -15.12 -18.85
N GLN A 544 5.81 -15.57 -17.68
CA GLN A 544 6.31 -16.79 -17.03
C GLN A 544 6.17 -18.03 -17.94
N ARG A 545 5.17 -18.06 -18.83
CA ARG A 545 4.86 -19.18 -19.73
C ARG A 545 5.25 -18.89 -21.18
N ASN A 546 6.26 -18.05 -21.41
CA ASN A 546 6.86 -17.85 -22.74
C ASN A 546 7.41 -19.14 -23.39
N TRP A 547 7.47 -20.25 -22.65
CA TRP A 547 7.85 -21.58 -23.12
C TRP A 547 6.66 -22.45 -23.57
N GLU A 548 5.43 -22.09 -23.20
CA GLU A 548 4.20 -22.85 -23.50
C GLU A 548 3.28 -22.09 -24.48
N ILE A 549 3.38 -20.76 -24.53
CA ILE A 549 2.56 -19.90 -25.38
C ILE A 549 3.28 -19.63 -26.69
N ASN A 550 2.72 -20.11 -27.81
CA ASN A 550 3.35 -20.02 -29.14
C ASN A 550 2.98 -18.77 -29.95
N GLY A 551 1.98 -18.01 -29.51
CA GLY A 551 1.47 -16.86 -30.25
C GLY A 551 0.08 -16.44 -29.80
N PRO A 552 -0.42 -15.29 -30.29
CA PRO A 552 -1.76 -14.85 -29.97
C PRO A 552 -2.81 -15.71 -30.68
N LEU A 553 -3.74 -16.27 -29.92
CA LEU A 553 -4.88 -17.08 -30.41
C LEU A 553 -4.52 -18.21 -31.38
N GLU A 554 -3.38 -18.89 -31.17
CA GLU A 554 -2.95 -19.96 -32.07
C GLU A 554 -3.96 -21.12 -32.14
N PRO A 555 -4.05 -21.83 -33.28
CA PRO A 555 -4.81 -23.07 -33.38
C PRO A 555 -4.41 -24.05 -32.27
N HIS A 556 -5.37 -24.83 -31.76
CA HIS A 556 -5.15 -25.79 -30.67
C HIS A 556 -4.78 -25.19 -29.30
N SER A 557 -4.83 -23.86 -29.13
CA SER A 557 -4.62 -23.23 -27.82
C SER A 557 -5.65 -23.61 -26.76
N LEU A 558 -6.86 -24.00 -27.18
CA LEU A 558 -7.88 -24.58 -26.29
C LEU A 558 -7.64 -26.08 -26.17
N ALA A 559 -7.48 -26.57 -24.95
CA ALA A 559 -7.30 -27.98 -24.70
C ALA A 559 -8.50 -28.81 -25.20
N PRO A 560 -8.29 -30.04 -25.71
CA PRO A 560 -9.36 -30.95 -26.10
C PRO A 560 -10.36 -31.19 -24.96
N GLY A 561 -11.65 -31.33 -25.31
CA GLY A 561 -12.74 -31.48 -24.33
C GLY A 561 -12.53 -32.66 -23.38
N ASN A 562 -12.06 -33.80 -23.88
CA ASN A 562 -11.73 -34.98 -23.07
C ASN A 562 -10.62 -34.72 -22.05
N GLN A 563 -9.63 -33.86 -22.35
CA GLN A 563 -8.59 -33.48 -21.39
C GLN A 563 -9.13 -32.53 -20.32
N ILE A 564 -9.99 -31.59 -20.70
CA ILE A 564 -10.69 -30.69 -19.78
C ILE A 564 -11.57 -31.50 -18.82
N GLU A 565 -12.35 -32.46 -19.33
CA GLU A 565 -13.19 -33.35 -18.54
C GLU A 565 -12.34 -34.21 -17.58
N ALA A 566 -11.23 -34.78 -18.06
CA ALA A 566 -10.32 -35.54 -17.22
C ALA A 566 -9.70 -34.70 -16.09
N ALA A 567 -9.32 -33.45 -16.36
CA ALA A 567 -8.78 -32.53 -15.36
C ALA A 567 -9.84 -32.15 -14.31
N ILE A 568 -11.08 -31.90 -14.72
CA ILE A 568 -12.20 -31.62 -13.80
C ILE A 568 -12.54 -32.84 -12.95
N ALA A 569 -12.56 -34.04 -13.55
CA ALA A 569 -12.76 -35.30 -12.83
C ALA A 569 -11.65 -35.53 -11.79
N TRP A 570 -10.39 -35.25 -12.16
CA TRP A 570 -9.27 -35.31 -11.21
C TRP A 570 -9.47 -34.32 -10.06
N LEU A 571 -9.85 -33.06 -10.32
CA LEU A 571 -10.15 -32.08 -9.26
C LEU A 571 -11.30 -32.55 -8.33
N ALA A 572 -12.31 -33.22 -8.89
CA ALA A 572 -13.43 -33.77 -8.12
C ALA A 572 -13.01 -34.94 -7.21
N ASP A 573 -12.01 -35.73 -7.61
CA ASP A 573 -11.46 -36.83 -6.81
C ASP A 573 -10.51 -36.37 -5.68
N HIS A 574 -10.18 -35.07 -5.62
CA HIS A 574 -9.22 -34.51 -4.67
C HIS A 574 -9.88 -33.52 -3.70
N PRO A 575 -10.57 -34.00 -2.64
CA PRO A 575 -11.39 -33.17 -1.74
C PRO A 575 -10.59 -32.15 -0.91
N ALA A 576 -9.26 -32.29 -0.83
CA ALA A 576 -8.39 -31.32 -0.16
C ALA A 576 -8.25 -29.99 -0.93
N ILE A 577 -8.67 -29.93 -2.20
CA ILE A 577 -8.52 -28.74 -3.05
C ILE A 577 -9.77 -27.87 -2.94
N HIS A 578 -9.68 -26.77 -2.20
CA HIS A 578 -10.82 -25.86 -2.00
C HIS A 578 -10.86 -24.71 -3.03
N GLU A 579 -9.75 -24.49 -3.74
CA GLU A 579 -9.63 -23.38 -4.67
C GLU A 579 -8.99 -23.80 -6.00
N VAL A 580 -9.58 -23.34 -7.10
CA VAL A 580 -9.09 -23.57 -8.46
C VAL A 580 -8.81 -22.24 -9.16
N LEU A 581 -7.57 -22.05 -9.62
CA LEU A 581 -7.18 -20.92 -10.47
C LEU A 581 -7.26 -21.33 -11.94
N VAL A 582 -8.25 -20.82 -12.66
CA VAL A 582 -8.38 -20.97 -14.12
C VAL A 582 -7.48 -19.95 -14.81
N THR A 583 -6.49 -20.44 -15.54
CA THR A 583 -5.45 -19.63 -16.23
C THR A 583 -4.85 -20.45 -17.40
N GLY A 584 -3.54 -20.37 -17.62
CA GLY A 584 -2.81 -20.85 -18.79
C GLY A 584 -2.17 -19.64 -19.46
N GLY A 585 -2.68 -19.28 -20.63
CA GLY A 585 -2.65 -17.91 -21.14
C GLY A 585 -3.76 -17.08 -20.50
N ASP A 586 -4.75 -16.66 -21.31
CA ASP A 586 -5.87 -15.84 -20.86
C ASP A 586 -7.24 -16.47 -21.17
N PRO A 587 -7.90 -17.11 -20.18
CA PRO A 587 -9.16 -17.82 -20.38
C PRO A 587 -10.34 -16.90 -20.68
N LEU A 588 -10.27 -15.60 -20.35
CA LEU A 588 -11.38 -14.68 -20.62
C LEU A 588 -11.49 -14.30 -22.08
N VAL A 589 -10.55 -14.67 -22.94
CA VAL A 589 -10.70 -14.50 -24.40
C VAL A 589 -11.61 -15.56 -25.02
N LEU A 590 -11.87 -16.67 -24.32
CA LEU A 590 -12.82 -17.68 -24.76
C LEU A 590 -14.23 -17.10 -24.93
N SER A 591 -15.03 -17.73 -25.80
CA SER A 591 -16.45 -17.41 -25.91
C SER A 591 -17.17 -17.67 -24.58
N ASP A 592 -18.24 -16.91 -24.31
CA ASP A 592 -19.05 -17.09 -23.10
C ASP A 592 -19.54 -18.54 -22.94
N SER A 593 -19.88 -19.22 -24.04
CA SER A 593 -20.30 -20.64 -24.04
C SER A 593 -19.20 -21.61 -23.60
N ARG A 594 -17.96 -21.42 -24.09
CA ARG A 594 -16.81 -22.26 -23.71
C ARG A 594 -16.40 -22.02 -22.28
N LEU A 595 -16.34 -20.75 -21.87
CA LEU A 595 -16.08 -20.38 -20.49
C LEU A 595 -17.15 -20.96 -19.55
N LYS A 596 -18.43 -20.89 -19.94
CA LYS A 596 -19.53 -21.50 -19.19
C LYS A 596 -19.31 -23.01 -19.00
N SER A 597 -18.97 -23.75 -20.04
CA SER A 597 -18.72 -25.19 -19.94
C SER A 597 -17.64 -25.55 -18.91
N ILE A 598 -16.56 -24.76 -18.86
CA ILE A 598 -15.47 -24.94 -17.88
C ILE A 598 -15.96 -24.63 -16.46
N LEU A 599 -16.62 -23.48 -16.30
CA LEU A 599 -17.09 -23.02 -14.99
C LEU A 599 -18.21 -23.89 -14.42
N ASP A 600 -19.12 -24.41 -15.26
CA ASP A 600 -20.15 -25.37 -14.85
C ASP A 600 -19.52 -26.62 -14.22
N GLY A 601 -18.49 -27.18 -14.86
CA GLY A 601 -17.81 -28.37 -14.36
C GLY A 601 -17.11 -28.14 -13.02
N LEU A 602 -16.39 -27.02 -12.87
CA LEU A 602 -15.78 -26.64 -11.59
C LEU A 602 -16.83 -26.35 -10.51
N ALA A 603 -17.93 -25.69 -10.88
CA ALA A 603 -19.03 -25.34 -9.99
C ALA A 603 -19.84 -26.56 -9.52
N ALA A 604 -19.77 -27.69 -10.23
CA ALA A 604 -20.42 -28.93 -9.82
C ALA A 604 -19.67 -29.62 -8.65
N ILE A 605 -18.39 -29.31 -8.47
CA ILE A 605 -17.54 -29.93 -7.44
C ILE A 605 -17.91 -29.36 -6.05
N PRO A 606 -18.42 -30.18 -5.10
CA PRO A 606 -18.96 -29.66 -3.83
C PRO A 606 -17.93 -28.95 -2.93
N HIS A 607 -16.68 -29.42 -2.92
CA HIS A 607 -15.60 -28.87 -2.09
C HIS A 607 -14.88 -27.66 -2.69
N VAL A 608 -15.20 -27.25 -3.92
CA VAL A 608 -14.63 -26.05 -4.55
C VAL A 608 -15.37 -24.81 -4.05
N GLU A 609 -14.73 -24.11 -3.11
CA GLU A 609 -15.22 -22.90 -2.46
C GLU A 609 -14.84 -21.63 -3.23
N ARG A 610 -13.71 -21.64 -3.96
CA ARG A 610 -13.25 -20.49 -4.73
C ARG A 610 -12.79 -20.84 -6.13
N ILE A 611 -13.31 -20.10 -7.11
CA ILE A 611 -12.82 -20.10 -8.49
C ILE A 611 -12.15 -18.76 -8.75
N ARG A 612 -10.85 -18.78 -9.04
CA ARG A 612 -10.12 -17.59 -9.47
C ARG A 612 -9.91 -17.63 -10.97
N ILE A 613 -10.12 -16.52 -11.66
CA ILE A 613 -9.79 -16.40 -13.08
C ILE A 613 -8.61 -15.44 -13.22
N GLY A 614 -7.45 -15.97 -13.60
CA GLY A 614 -6.28 -15.16 -13.93
C GLY A 614 -6.37 -14.66 -15.37
N THR A 615 -6.36 -13.35 -15.58
CA THR A 615 -6.60 -12.74 -16.90
C THR A 615 -5.85 -11.42 -17.03
N ARG A 616 -5.23 -11.17 -18.18
CA ARG A 616 -4.66 -9.84 -18.50
C ARG A 616 -5.58 -9.01 -19.40
N THR A 617 -6.64 -9.62 -19.92
CA THR A 617 -7.65 -9.02 -20.81
C THR A 617 -8.27 -7.76 -20.22
N LEU A 618 -8.32 -7.59 -18.89
CA LEU A 618 -8.83 -6.32 -18.32
C LEU A 618 -7.92 -5.13 -18.64
N GLY A 619 -6.61 -5.35 -18.70
CA GLY A 619 -5.61 -4.36 -19.10
C GLY A 619 -5.42 -4.24 -20.60
N THR A 620 -5.62 -5.32 -21.36
CA THR A 620 -5.27 -5.37 -22.80
C THR A 620 -6.46 -5.34 -23.75
N LEU A 621 -7.66 -5.61 -23.24
CA LEU A 621 -8.91 -5.60 -23.99
C LEU A 621 -10.13 -5.47 -23.04
N PRO A 622 -10.30 -4.33 -22.33
CA PRO A 622 -11.36 -4.15 -21.33
C PRO A 622 -12.79 -4.28 -21.92
N MET A 623 -12.94 -4.16 -23.23
CA MET A 623 -14.19 -4.37 -23.98
C MET A 623 -14.76 -5.79 -23.80
N ARG A 624 -13.92 -6.77 -23.48
CA ARG A 624 -14.35 -8.16 -23.27
C ARG A 624 -15.33 -8.32 -22.11
N PHE A 625 -15.27 -7.42 -21.13
CA PHE A 625 -16.06 -7.46 -19.90
C PHE A 625 -17.48 -6.94 -20.12
N THR A 626 -18.21 -7.50 -21.07
CA THR A 626 -19.59 -7.09 -21.39
C THR A 626 -20.54 -7.34 -20.21
N PRO A 627 -21.74 -6.70 -20.19
CA PRO A 627 -22.77 -7.03 -19.20
C PRO A 627 -23.13 -8.53 -19.19
N ALA A 628 -23.16 -9.17 -20.37
CA ALA A 628 -23.44 -10.60 -20.49
C ALA A 628 -22.37 -11.46 -19.81
N LEU A 629 -21.08 -11.18 -20.05
CA LEU A 629 -19.98 -11.89 -19.37
C LEU A 629 -20.05 -11.68 -17.85
N CYS A 630 -20.23 -10.43 -17.39
CA CYS A 630 -20.28 -10.15 -15.95
C CYS A 630 -21.44 -10.87 -15.26
N LYS A 631 -22.61 -10.95 -15.92
CA LYS A 631 -23.76 -11.72 -15.43
C LYS A 631 -23.50 -13.23 -15.42
N LEU A 632 -22.81 -13.75 -16.44
CA LEU A 632 -22.38 -15.15 -16.45
C LEU A 632 -21.45 -15.45 -15.27
N LEU A 633 -20.40 -14.64 -15.06
CA LEU A 633 -19.46 -14.81 -13.95
C LEU A 633 -20.16 -14.70 -12.59
N GLN A 634 -21.08 -13.73 -12.42
CA GLN A 634 -21.88 -13.57 -11.21
C GLN A 634 -22.70 -14.81 -10.86
N SER A 635 -23.20 -15.56 -11.85
CA SER A 635 -24.03 -16.74 -11.60
C SER A 635 -23.30 -17.86 -10.84
N TYR A 636 -21.96 -17.81 -10.79
CA TYR A 636 -21.15 -18.74 -10.02
C TYR A 636 -20.84 -18.27 -8.59
N CYS A 637 -21.13 -17.00 -8.26
CA CYS A 637 -21.01 -16.48 -6.91
C CYS A 637 -22.23 -16.87 -6.07
N ILE A 638 -22.01 -17.64 -5.00
CA ILE A 638 -23.04 -18.04 -4.05
C ILE A 638 -22.62 -17.51 -2.67
N PRO A 639 -23.27 -16.46 -2.14
CA PRO A 639 -22.88 -15.87 -0.85
C PRO A 639 -22.76 -16.90 0.27
N GLY A 640 -21.63 -16.88 0.99
CA GLY A 640 -21.32 -17.82 2.08
C GLY A 640 -20.96 -19.25 1.64
N ARG A 641 -20.98 -19.56 0.34
CA ARG A 641 -20.69 -20.91 -0.18
C ARG A 641 -19.62 -20.96 -1.27
N ARG A 642 -19.69 -20.06 -2.26
CA ARG A 642 -18.74 -20.05 -3.37
C ARG A 642 -18.42 -18.64 -3.84
N GLU A 643 -17.14 -18.35 -3.94
CA GLU A 643 -16.61 -17.10 -4.49
C GLU A 643 -16.06 -17.32 -5.91
N LEU A 644 -16.42 -16.45 -6.85
CA LEU A 644 -15.68 -16.28 -8.10
C LEU A 644 -15.05 -14.89 -8.11
N CYS A 645 -13.73 -14.83 -8.30
CA CYS A 645 -13.01 -13.57 -8.40
C CYS A 645 -12.08 -13.52 -9.62
N VAL A 646 -11.74 -12.29 -10.03
CA VAL A 646 -10.86 -12.02 -11.16
C VAL A 646 -9.53 -11.50 -10.63
N VAL A 647 -8.43 -12.07 -11.14
CA VAL A 647 -7.08 -11.62 -10.83
C VAL A 647 -6.47 -11.08 -12.12
N THR A 648 -6.32 -9.76 -12.19
CA THR A 648 -5.76 -9.03 -13.31
C THR A 648 -4.26 -8.75 -13.15
N HIS A 649 -3.67 -8.22 -14.22
CA HIS A 649 -2.25 -7.95 -14.35
C HIS A 649 -2.01 -6.61 -15.05
N ILE A 650 -2.02 -5.55 -14.24
CA ILE A 650 -1.74 -4.17 -14.62
C ILE A 650 -0.42 -3.78 -13.98
N GLU A 651 0.51 -3.30 -14.80
CA GLU A 651 1.92 -3.12 -14.43
C GLU A 651 2.32 -1.66 -14.26
N HIS A 652 1.61 -0.74 -14.91
CA HIS A 652 2.00 0.67 -14.93
C HIS A 652 0.80 1.63 -14.83
N PRO A 653 0.92 2.80 -14.16
CA PRO A 653 -0.14 3.82 -14.08
C PRO A 653 -0.73 4.23 -15.43
N TYR A 654 0.06 4.16 -16.51
CA TYR A 654 -0.36 4.49 -17.86
C TYR A 654 -1.35 3.46 -18.45
N GLU A 655 -1.38 2.21 -17.97
CA GLU A 655 -2.39 1.21 -18.37
C GLU A 655 -3.77 1.46 -17.75
N VAL A 656 -3.85 2.30 -16.70
CA VAL A 656 -5.13 2.59 -16.05
C VAL A 656 -5.92 3.58 -16.89
N THR A 657 -6.93 3.10 -17.61
CA THR A 657 -7.76 3.89 -18.55
C THR A 657 -9.21 4.04 -18.09
N PRO A 658 -9.98 4.99 -18.66
CA PRO A 658 -11.42 5.06 -18.46
C PRO A 658 -12.16 3.75 -18.81
N GLU A 659 -11.76 3.06 -19.88
CA GLU A 659 -12.35 1.79 -20.32
C GLU A 659 -12.09 0.67 -19.31
N LEU A 660 -10.86 0.56 -18.82
CA LEU A 660 -10.48 -0.37 -17.75
C LEU A 660 -11.26 -0.06 -16.48
N ALA A 661 -11.34 1.21 -16.06
CA ALA A 661 -12.08 1.61 -14.86
C ALA A 661 -13.57 1.26 -14.97
N LYS A 662 -14.18 1.46 -16.14
CA LYS A 662 -15.58 1.07 -16.40
C LYS A 662 -15.76 -0.45 -16.37
N ALA A 663 -14.84 -1.22 -16.95
CA ALA A 663 -14.87 -2.68 -16.93
C ALA A 663 -14.72 -3.24 -15.49
N ALA A 664 -13.76 -2.71 -14.72
CA ALA A 664 -13.56 -3.05 -13.32
C ALA A 664 -14.79 -2.71 -12.47
N ASN A 665 -15.36 -1.51 -12.64
CA ASN A 665 -16.59 -1.12 -11.95
C ASN A 665 -17.77 -2.05 -12.27
N ARG A 666 -17.88 -2.49 -13.53
CA ARG A 666 -18.92 -3.44 -13.95
C ARG A 666 -18.78 -4.78 -13.25
N LEU A 667 -17.57 -5.33 -13.14
CA LEU A 667 -17.30 -6.54 -12.36
C LEU A 667 -17.70 -6.36 -10.88
N ARG A 668 -17.26 -5.26 -10.26
CA ARG A 668 -17.57 -4.97 -8.84
C ARG A 668 -19.07 -4.84 -8.58
N ARG A 669 -19.82 -4.20 -9.49
CA ARG A 669 -21.29 -4.08 -9.40
C ARG A 669 -22.01 -5.43 -9.50
N HIS A 670 -21.39 -6.43 -10.12
CA HIS A 670 -21.89 -7.80 -10.17
C HIS A 670 -21.40 -8.66 -8.98
N GLY A 671 -20.78 -8.05 -7.97
CA GLY A 671 -20.28 -8.75 -6.78
C GLY A 671 -18.99 -9.54 -7.00
N ILE A 672 -18.28 -9.30 -8.11
CA ILE A 672 -17.02 -9.99 -8.43
C ILE A 672 -15.87 -9.15 -7.91
N ALA A 673 -15.09 -9.71 -6.97
CA ALA A 673 -13.86 -9.08 -6.51
C ALA A 673 -12.80 -9.08 -7.62
N VAL A 674 -12.03 -8.00 -7.69
CA VAL A 674 -10.99 -7.81 -8.71
C VAL A 674 -9.67 -7.49 -8.03
N TYR A 675 -8.66 -8.32 -8.28
CA TYR A 675 -7.33 -8.23 -7.68
C TYR A 675 -6.27 -7.92 -8.73
N ASN A 676 -5.17 -7.27 -8.37
CA ASN A 676 -4.04 -7.04 -9.27
C ASN A 676 -2.77 -7.79 -8.84
N GLN A 677 -2.12 -8.45 -9.80
CA GLN A 677 -0.78 -8.99 -9.67
C GLN A 677 0.17 -8.15 -10.53
N LEU A 678 1.08 -7.42 -9.88
CA LEU A 678 2.15 -6.65 -10.50
C LEU A 678 3.41 -7.51 -10.60
N VAL A 679 4.17 -7.43 -11.68
CA VAL A 679 5.56 -7.92 -11.78
C VAL A 679 6.49 -6.71 -11.74
N TYR A 680 7.35 -6.67 -10.72
CA TYR A 680 8.17 -5.51 -10.42
C TYR A 680 9.46 -5.50 -11.25
N THR A 681 9.33 -5.06 -12.50
CA THR A 681 10.43 -5.02 -13.48
C THR A 681 11.25 -3.75 -13.39
N PHE A 682 12.42 -3.71 -14.05
CA PHE A 682 13.23 -2.50 -14.21
C PHE A 682 12.39 -1.30 -14.69
N TYR A 683 11.49 -1.51 -15.65
CA TYR A 683 10.66 -0.47 -16.26
C TYR A 683 9.49 0.02 -15.41
N THR A 684 9.25 -0.59 -14.25
CA THR A 684 8.18 -0.23 -13.30
C THR A 684 8.70 0.02 -11.89
N SER A 685 10.03 0.07 -11.74
CA SER A 685 10.73 0.08 -10.45
C SER A 685 11.18 1.47 -9.99
N ARG A 686 10.80 2.54 -10.69
CA ARG A 686 11.19 3.90 -10.30
C ARG A 686 10.48 4.32 -9.02
N ARG A 687 11.10 5.21 -8.25
CA ARG A 687 10.66 5.59 -6.90
C ARG A 687 9.28 6.26 -6.94
N PHE A 688 8.33 5.70 -6.22
CA PHE A 688 6.88 5.96 -6.14
C PHE A 688 6.03 5.60 -7.37
N GLU A 689 6.60 4.99 -8.40
CA GLU A 689 5.87 4.61 -9.62
C GLU A 689 4.79 3.55 -9.33
N SER A 690 5.18 2.48 -8.64
CA SER A 690 4.25 1.42 -8.21
C SER A 690 3.31 1.88 -7.10
N ALA A 691 3.72 2.83 -6.25
CA ALA A 691 2.84 3.45 -5.26
C ALA A 691 1.70 4.26 -5.92
N LEU A 692 1.99 4.98 -7.01
CA LEU A 692 0.96 5.64 -7.82
C LEU A 692 0.00 4.61 -8.43
N LEU A 693 0.53 3.52 -9.00
CA LEU A 693 -0.29 2.46 -9.59
C LEU A 693 -1.29 1.90 -8.57
N ARG A 694 -0.82 1.54 -7.37
CA ARG A 694 -1.67 1.04 -6.30
C ARG A 694 -2.82 2.00 -5.95
N ARG A 695 -2.51 3.29 -5.84
CA ARG A 695 -3.52 4.33 -5.59
C ARG A 695 -4.56 4.39 -6.71
N LEU A 696 -4.15 4.28 -7.97
CA LEU A 696 -5.07 4.29 -9.12
C LEU A 696 -5.92 3.02 -9.18
N LEU A 697 -5.34 1.84 -8.97
CA LEU A 697 -6.07 0.56 -8.92
C LEU A 697 -7.21 0.62 -7.90
N ARG A 698 -6.93 1.12 -6.68
CA ARG A 698 -7.96 1.29 -5.65
C ARG A 698 -9.10 2.20 -6.09
N ARG A 699 -8.81 3.29 -6.81
CA ARG A 699 -9.84 4.19 -7.35
C ARG A 699 -10.72 3.52 -8.41
N CYS A 700 -10.19 2.51 -9.12
CA CYS A 700 -10.94 1.72 -10.09
C CYS A 700 -11.72 0.55 -9.46
N GLY A 701 -11.57 0.30 -8.15
CA GLY A 701 -12.16 -0.86 -7.47
C GLY A 701 -11.36 -2.15 -7.64
N ILE A 702 -10.07 -2.05 -7.94
CA ILE A 702 -9.13 -3.16 -8.06
C ILE A 702 -8.23 -3.18 -6.81
N ASP A 703 -8.14 -4.33 -6.16
CA ASP A 703 -7.38 -4.54 -4.92
C ASP A 703 -5.95 -5.02 -5.26
N PRO A 704 -4.88 -4.31 -4.85
CA PRO A 704 -3.51 -4.83 -4.97
C PRO A 704 -3.36 -6.16 -4.22
N TYR A 705 -2.81 -7.20 -4.86
CA TYR A 705 -2.73 -8.55 -4.29
C TYR A 705 -1.31 -9.10 -4.21
N TYR A 706 -0.54 -9.11 -5.30
CA TYR A 706 0.86 -9.49 -5.26
C TYR A 706 1.72 -8.51 -6.02
N THR A 707 2.94 -8.31 -5.53
CA THR A 707 4.06 -7.75 -6.30
C THR A 707 5.12 -8.82 -6.44
N PHE A 708 5.22 -9.38 -7.65
CA PHE A 708 6.16 -10.43 -7.98
C PHE A 708 7.53 -9.87 -8.31
N TYR A 709 8.57 -10.45 -7.71
CA TYR A 709 9.91 -10.37 -8.27
C TYR A 709 9.93 -11.02 -9.68
N PRO A 710 10.58 -10.42 -10.70
CA PRO A 710 10.69 -10.99 -12.03
C PRO A 710 11.37 -12.36 -12.00
N LYS A 711 10.89 -13.33 -12.77
CA LYS A 711 11.46 -14.69 -12.73
C LYS A 711 12.94 -14.70 -13.07
N GLY A 712 13.71 -15.59 -12.44
CA GLY A 712 15.15 -15.77 -12.65
C GLY A 712 15.50 -16.42 -13.99
N LYS A 713 14.79 -16.08 -15.06
CA LYS A 713 15.02 -16.57 -16.41
C LYS A 713 16.13 -15.76 -17.08
N VAL A 714 17.02 -16.45 -17.78
CA VAL A 714 18.19 -15.81 -18.43
C VAL A 714 17.75 -14.76 -19.44
N GLU A 715 16.73 -15.06 -20.24
CA GLU A 715 16.18 -14.13 -21.23
C GLU A 715 15.50 -12.90 -20.61
N LEU A 716 15.11 -12.97 -19.33
CA LEU A 716 14.49 -11.86 -18.61
C LEU A 716 15.50 -11.06 -17.78
N ALA A 717 16.81 -11.26 -17.96
CA ALA A 717 17.84 -10.57 -17.18
C ALA A 717 17.69 -9.03 -17.20
N GLU A 718 17.32 -8.44 -18.35
CA GLU A 718 17.09 -6.99 -18.46
C GLU A 718 15.86 -6.52 -17.65
N TYR A 719 14.87 -7.38 -17.40
CA TYR A 719 13.69 -7.03 -16.63
C TYR A 719 13.91 -7.13 -15.11
N ARG A 720 14.93 -7.88 -14.66
CA ARG A 720 15.22 -8.07 -13.24
C ARG A 720 15.68 -6.78 -12.57
N VAL A 721 15.39 -6.70 -11.29
CA VAL A 721 15.82 -5.64 -10.36
C VAL A 721 16.39 -6.30 -9.12
N PRO A 722 17.23 -5.63 -8.32
CA PRO A 722 17.67 -6.20 -7.04
C PRO A 722 16.45 -6.46 -6.15
N ILE A 723 16.41 -7.59 -5.44
CA ILE A 723 15.42 -7.87 -4.37
C ILE A 723 15.42 -6.71 -3.38
N ALA A 724 16.60 -6.17 -3.08
CA ALA A 724 16.80 -4.98 -2.27
C ALA A 724 15.94 -3.78 -2.75
N ARG A 725 15.80 -3.56 -4.07
CA ARG A 725 14.95 -2.50 -4.61
C ARG A 725 13.47 -2.74 -4.35
N LEU A 726 13.00 -3.98 -4.49
CA LEU A 726 11.61 -4.33 -4.20
C LEU A 726 11.30 -4.16 -2.70
N LEU A 727 12.24 -4.54 -1.82
CA LEU A 727 12.12 -4.32 -0.38
C LEU A 727 12.14 -2.82 -0.03
N GLN A 728 13.00 -2.04 -0.69
CA GLN A 728 13.05 -0.59 -0.54
C GLN A 728 11.71 0.05 -0.94
N GLU A 729 11.11 -0.36 -2.06
CA GLU A 729 9.78 0.11 -2.48
C GLU A 729 8.72 -0.16 -1.41
N GLN A 730 8.66 -1.38 -0.91
CA GLN A 730 7.69 -1.78 0.12
C GLN A 730 7.89 -1.02 1.44
N LYS A 731 9.14 -0.89 1.87
CA LYS A 731 9.51 -0.35 3.18
C LYS A 731 9.68 1.16 3.20
N GLU A 732 9.78 1.84 2.07
CA GLU A 732 9.93 3.31 2.00
C GLU A 732 8.75 4.01 1.33
N GLU A 733 8.16 3.41 0.30
CA GLU A 733 7.18 4.06 -0.57
C GLU A 733 5.77 3.54 -0.27
N ALA A 734 5.55 2.23 -0.44
CA ALA A 734 4.25 1.62 -0.23
C ALA A 734 3.75 1.86 1.21
N ARG A 735 4.62 1.77 2.23
CA ARG A 735 4.25 2.00 3.64
C ARG A 735 3.63 3.37 3.94
N LEU A 736 3.91 4.38 3.10
CA LEU A 736 3.36 5.73 3.27
C LEU A 736 1.92 5.82 2.79
N LEU A 737 1.45 4.86 1.99
CA LEU A 737 0.07 4.79 1.56
C LEU A 737 -0.85 4.34 2.71
N PRO A 738 -2.12 4.80 2.69
CA PRO A 738 -3.17 4.24 3.55
C PRO A 738 -3.27 2.72 3.37
N GLY A 739 -3.60 1.99 4.44
CA GLY A 739 -3.59 0.52 4.46
C GLY A 739 -4.35 -0.16 3.32
N MET A 740 -5.48 0.41 2.88
CA MET A 740 -6.27 -0.13 1.77
C MET A 740 -5.56 -0.10 0.41
N ALA A 741 -4.55 0.76 0.23
CA ALA A 741 -3.81 0.89 -1.02
C ALA A 741 -2.51 0.08 -1.04
N ARG A 742 -2.15 -0.62 0.03
CA ARG A 742 -0.90 -1.40 0.13
C ARG A 742 -1.16 -2.82 0.66
N THR A 743 -2.19 -3.44 0.12
CA THR A 743 -2.67 -4.77 0.52
C THR A 743 -1.92 -5.91 -0.17
N ASP A 744 -1.07 -5.59 -1.15
CA ASP A 744 -0.28 -6.56 -1.88
C ASP A 744 0.91 -7.07 -1.07
N GLU A 745 1.24 -8.34 -1.30
CA GLU A 745 2.42 -8.98 -0.71
C GLU A 745 3.55 -9.04 -1.74
N ALA A 746 4.74 -8.57 -1.37
CA ALA A 746 5.94 -8.73 -2.19
C ALA A 746 6.45 -10.17 -2.09
N VAL A 747 6.56 -10.85 -3.24
CA VAL A 747 6.86 -12.29 -3.28
C VAL A 747 7.93 -12.66 -4.29
N PHE A 748 8.78 -13.60 -3.89
CA PHE A 748 9.66 -14.34 -4.78
C PHE A 748 9.06 -15.72 -5.05
N ASN A 749 9.04 -16.15 -6.31
CA ASN A 749 8.61 -17.51 -6.61
C ASN A 749 9.83 -18.43 -6.64
N VAL A 750 9.88 -19.35 -5.68
CA VAL A 750 10.86 -20.41 -5.60
C VAL A 750 10.46 -21.53 -6.59
N PRO A 751 11.34 -21.90 -7.54
CA PRO A 751 11.12 -23.01 -8.47
C PRO A 751 10.62 -24.28 -7.79
N GLY A 752 9.56 -24.91 -8.33
CA GLY A 752 8.93 -26.11 -7.78
C GLY A 752 8.15 -25.92 -6.48
N LEU A 753 8.64 -25.07 -5.57
CA LEU A 753 8.16 -24.96 -4.19
C LEU A 753 7.09 -23.89 -3.99
N GLY A 754 6.99 -22.86 -4.84
CA GLY A 754 5.93 -21.86 -4.75
C GLY A 754 6.41 -20.49 -4.29
N LYS A 755 5.67 -19.80 -3.41
CA LYS A 755 5.85 -18.37 -3.14
C LYS A 755 6.44 -18.15 -1.76
N ASN A 756 7.49 -17.32 -1.69
CA ASN A 756 8.07 -16.82 -0.46
C ASN A 756 7.79 -15.32 -0.32
N SER A 757 7.27 -14.92 0.84
CA SER A 757 7.10 -13.51 1.21
C SER A 757 8.47 -12.87 1.42
N LEU A 758 8.75 -11.80 0.68
CA LEU A 758 9.99 -11.03 0.81
C LEU A 758 9.95 -10.09 2.02
N ASN A 759 8.77 -9.67 2.48
CA ASN A 759 8.67 -8.89 3.71
C ASN A 759 9.01 -9.71 4.97
N SER A 760 8.94 -11.04 4.87
CA SER A 760 9.30 -11.98 5.93
C SER A 760 10.77 -12.37 5.86
N SER A 761 11.65 -11.67 6.59
CA SER A 761 13.10 -11.96 6.57
C SER A 761 13.41 -13.39 6.95
N GLN A 762 12.64 -14.00 7.86
CA GLN A 762 12.84 -15.40 8.26
C GLN A 762 12.69 -16.41 7.11
N HIS A 763 12.25 -16.01 5.92
CA HIS A 763 12.07 -16.88 4.76
C HIS A 763 13.27 -16.91 3.80
N ARG A 764 14.30 -16.09 4.04
CA ARG A 764 15.52 -16.11 3.24
C ARG A 764 16.74 -15.70 4.07
N ASP A 765 17.92 -16.14 3.65
CA ASP A 765 19.19 -15.68 4.20
C ASP A 765 20.09 -15.19 3.06
N LEU A 766 20.78 -14.06 3.26
CA LEU A 766 21.89 -13.66 2.38
C LEU A 766 23.10 -14.53 2.72
N ILE A 767 23.53 -15.36 1.77
CA ILE A 767 24.58 -16.37 2.03
C ILE A 767 25.89 -16.07 1.30
N ALA A 768 25.87 -15.34 0.17
CA ALA A 768 27.10 -14.97 -0.52
C ALA A 768 26.94 -13.67 -1.33
N ILE A 769 28.08 -13.08 -1.71
CA ILE A 769 28.19 -12.07 -2.76
C ILE A 769 29.16 -12.62 -3.80
N ARG A 770 28.71 -12.70 -5.05
CA ARG A 770 29.50 -13.21 -6.18
C ARG A 770 30.58 -12.20 -6.60
N PRO A 771 31.63 -12.63 -7.32
CA PRO A 771 32.63 -11.72 -7.90
C PRO A 771 32.06 -10.56 -8.73
N ASN A 772 30.90 -10.73 -9.37
CA ASN A 772 30.23 -9.68 -10.12
C ASN A 772 29.37 -8.72 -9.25
N GLY A 773 29.35 -8.90 -7.92
CA GLY A 773 28.53 -8.13 -6.98
C GLY A 773 27.09 -8.62 -6.80
N ALA A 774 26.69 -9.73 -7.43
CA ALA A 774 25.36 -10.28 -7.24
C ALA A 774 25.22 -10.90 -5.84
N ARG A 775 24.14 -10.55 -5.14
CA ARG A 775 23.74 -11.20 -3.89
C ARG A 775 23.18 -12.60 -4.16
N VAL A 776 23.52 -13.54 -3.30
CA VAL A 776 23.02 -14.92 -3.35
C VAL A 776 22.18 -15.20 -2.12
N TYR A 777 20.93 -15.57 -2.34
CA TYR A 777 19.95 -15.83 -1.29
C TYR A 777 19.61 -17.31 -1.21
N GLU A 778 19.63 -17.85 0.00
CA GLU A 778 19.00 -19.12 0.31
C GLU A 778 17.54 -18.88 0.69
N PHE A 779 16.60 -19.39 -0.10
CA PHE A 779 15.17 -19.34 0.17
C PHE A 779 14.70 -20.62 0.85
N HIS A 780 13.95 -20.44 1.93
CA HIS A 780 13.35 -21.55 2.67
C HIS A 780 11.99 -21.93 2.06
N PRO A 781 11.65 -23.23 1.97
CA PRO A 781 10.34 -23.66 1.48
C PRO A 781 9.21 -23.15 2.38
N TRP A 782 8.01 -22.93 1.83
CA TRP A 782 6.84 -22.56 2.64
C TRP A 782 6.39 -23.73 3.53
N GLU A 783 6.74 -24.96 3.14
CA GLU A 783 6.54 -26.19 3.91
C GLU A 783 7.51 -26.35 5.09
N LYS A 784 8.44 -25.42 5.30
CA LYS A 784 9.39 -25.52 6.41
C LYS A 784 8.65 -25.68 7.74
N LYS A 785 9.16 -26.56 8.59
CA LYS A 785 8.52 -27.01 9.86
C LYS A 785 7.25 -27.85 9.69
N ILE A 786 6.85 -28.21 8.46
CA ILE A 786 5.73 -29.11 8.17
C ILE A 786 6.26 -30.42 7.58
N VAL A 787 7.07 -30.35 6.52
CA VAL A 787 7.74 -31.52 5.92
C VAL A 787 9.21 -31.21 5.60
N PRO A 788 10.08 -32.23 5.55
CA PRO A 788 11.45 -32.07 5.06
C PRO A 788 11.42 -31.66 3.58
N GLN A 789 12.02 -30.52 3.26
CA GLN A 789 12.17 -30.00 1.90
C GLN A 789 13.51 -29.29 1.76
N GLU A 790 14.09 -29.37 0.58
CA GLU A 790 15.33 -28.66 0.25
C GLU A 790 15.08 -27.16 0.12
N THR A 791 16.12 -26.38 0.42
CA THR A 791 16.13 -24.93 0.19
C THR A 791 16.53 -24.64 -1.26
N TYR A 792 16.24 -23.42 -1.71
CA TYR A 792 16.61 -22.97 -3.05
C TYR A 792 17.61 -21.83 -2.98
N VAL A 793 18.75 -21.97 -3.66
CA VAL A 793 19.77 -20.93 -3.75
C VAL A 793 19.54 -20.14 -5.04
N GLY A 794 19.22 -18.85 -4.91
CA GLY A 794 18.95 -17.94 -6.02
C GLY A 794 19.94 -16.80 -6.10
N GLU A 795 20.41 -16.49 -7.30
CA GLU A 795 21.28 -15.34 -7.59
C GLU A 795 20.46 -14.13 -8.06
N ASP A 796 20.69 -12.98 -7.42
CA ASP A 796 20.05 -11.70 -7.73
C ASP A 796 20.83 -10.90 -8.80
N VAL A 797 20.41 -9.68 -9.11
CA VAL A 797 21.18 -8.74 -9.95
C VAL A 797 22.01 -7.79 -9.08
N PRO A 798 23.24 -7.40 -9.49
CA PRO A 798 24.06 -6.47 -8.73
C PRO A 798 23.38 -5.11 -8.57
N ILE A 799 23.45 -4.54 -7.35
CA ILE A 799 22.84 -3.24 -7.04
C ILE A 799 23.49 -2.11 -7.84
N LEU A 800 24.83 -2.10 -7.94
CA LEU A 800 25.55 -1.06 -8.68
C LEU A 800 25.12 -1.00 -10.14
N ASP A 801 25.10 -2.15 -10.83
CA ASP A 801 24.66 -2.28 -12.22
C ASP A 801 23.23 -1.75 -12.41
N TYR A 802 22.33 -2.02 -11.45
CA TYR A 802 20.97 -1.50 -11.47
C TYR A 802 20.95 0.04 -11.33
N LEU A 803 21.73 0.61 -10.40
CA LEU A 803 21.82 2.05 -10.19
C LEU A 803 22.41 2.77 -11.42
N GLU A 804 23.43 2.21 -12.07
CA GLU A 804 23.98 2.75 -13.31
C GLU A 804 22.96 2.72 -14.44
N ARG A 805 22.13 1.67 -14.52
CA ARG A 805 21.04 1.58 -15.51
C ARG A 805 19.95 2.61 -15.22
N LEU A 806 19.61 2.85 -13.95
CA LEU A 806 18.69 3.93 -13.57
C LEU A 806 19.26 5.31 -13.95
N ALA A 807 20.55 5.56 -13.69
CA ALA A 807 21.23 6.80 -14.08
C ALA A 807 21.14 7.03 -15.60
N LYS A 808 21.41 6.00 -16.40
CA LYS A 808 21.27 6.03 -17.86
C LYS A 808 19.83 6.30 -18.31
N ALA A 809 18.84 5.92 -17.49
CA ALA A 809 17.43 6.21 -17.71
C ALA A 809 16.98 7.59 -17.17
N GLY A 810 17.91 8.41 -16.67
CA GLY A 810 17.66 9.78 -16.20
C GLY A 810 17.22 9.91 -14.74
N GLU A 811 17.28 8.83 -13.96
CA GLU A 811 17.01 8.86 -12.51
C GLU A 811 18.28 9.22 -11.73
N ASP A 812 18.15 9.83 -10.55
CA ASP A 812 19.29 10.12 -9.68
C ASP A 812 19.55 8.93 -8.73
N PRO A 813 20.70 8.22 -8.86
CA PRO A 813 21.03 7.08 -7.99
C PRO A 813 21.05 7.41 -6.50
N ASN A 814 21.35 8.65 -6.11
CA ASN A 814 21.36 9.07 -4.71
C ASN A 814 19.97 8.98 -4.06
N GLU A 815 18.91 9.11 -4.87
CA GLU A 815 17.53 8.93 -4.41
C GLU A 815 17.26 7.47 -3.99
N TYR A 816 18.15 6.53 -4.32
CA TYR A 816 18.03 5.11 -4.02
C TYR A 816 19.08 4.60 -3.02
N GLU A 817 19.94 5.47 -2.47
CA GLU A 817 21.12 5.10 -1.65
C GLU A 817 20.86 4.06 -0.54
N SER A 818 19.68 4.08 0.10
CA SER A 818 19.32 3.11 1.14
C SER A 818 19.21 1.66 0.65
N ILE A 819 19.17 1.43 -0.67
CA ILE A 819 19.02 0.11 -1.31
C ILE A 819 20.06 -0.90 -0.81
N TRP A 820 21.28 -0.46 -0.50
CA TRP A 820 22.37 -1.31 -0.03
C TRP A 820 22.09 -2.03 1.29
N TYR A 821 21.15 -1.53 2.09
CA TYR A 821 20.87 -2.03 3.44
C TYR A 821 19.56 -2.84 3.51
N TYR A 822 19.06 -3.33 2.37
CA TYR A 822 17.91 -4.24 2.30
C TYR A 822 18.37 -5.66 1.90
N TYR A 823 18.45 -6.56 2.87
CA TYR A 823 18.83 -7.96 2.67
C TYR A 823 17.59 -8.87 2.56
#